data_AF-A0A948ZUL0-F1
#
_entry.id   AF-A0A948ZUL0-F1
#
_cell.length_a   1.000
_cell.length_b   1.000
_cell.length_c   1.000
_cell.angle_alpha   90.00
_cell.angle_beta   90.00
_cell.angle_gamma   90.00
#
_symmetry.space_group_name_H-M   'P 1'
#
loop_
_entity.id
_entity.type
_entity.pdbx_description
1 polymer ?
#
loop_
_entity_poly.entity_id
_entity_poly.type
_entity_poly.pdbx_seq_one_letter_code
_entity_poly.pdbx_strand_id
1 'polypeptide(L)'
;MQTERKISRFERRLNVHFPRSYRQFLLEHGSAIIDGFQILGLAEEESGEKEEEQLDLTKIAESEFCPVCKRQKSKGKITCYNCYNQYSAETNRQMPLSLWVKEKISLRVKQESEQKKKTEEKRVSVTEATQYLREMRPELYKKLVAVCFNGGRVLCLETGKTTEADCPLIDVSLNKDEPLIPVGHTFGEWLRIHQEYEGRFKEAYARVQRRRKEAEERKGKKFGGKKGLLPKPKDWHPIVSKTQDYIVGLTALRFNPMLNCLEVDEFCSIDHPSYKAGGSIRNLVNILFTMARDFTGSLSIAFTEERQDGKPGFSRPATAVPKELIALAGKYDIVFEKAKEGKISHQEGVSLFFAILEMPQKTQEIVANLEEAGYLNKEMITEIIAVGIWSKEEVIWLLENASRPEAIIMGTDLAESRVLCNDSLNYGKSVLMVKRLQQVVLTEITGGFSSEESRTPECRLQPCGEFWILESAKEFNLPWLINKETKVHVEPKEKVLVLSRPRIIAGKEENQKWINENIALLIGKKEELGIEKACLVLNYDFISPDFNQNPEEVLVVAEEVVEDSIYLLFPYDRCDQLDLQVEEKMRRARRMRKFPSREVSLDLQMMLIPAEEWEYSKTFGHLAQNAYDYGELIASKVNISRYRNDFIITSAAVERVAFQIAEGSKKITIPAKSRRLVLSALKRENGISYSFVKPKEMSEFLEKISDKPPSSKIIPFGAVIVSTPYKKFDEPLERLETPRNQVEIPKEVISAINSEVSEKIKEGIFVSRDDNIRSAHQQVQEALKNGLPLAVSYLQPQVFVEAIRGYLYALHFGRKKTLEPAYLRVAYNDGGEGKPFPIFCLDKEPKVGKHFYDFPAQIVSLRHMLGDLATECSIIRNVEIQRKEDSVEQEDFAFRKVYFFIETLLRLIQKEVLIEEVEKTTRIFRLLWEYSHTTDAPIKDWDSRAGLRLHLFQSTGLEPAVVGTYRAVVELLQKHRGKLVVVPRIYRRDDKLMQKFETVSPLNEAERRRIISEMYHSAQEWI
;
A
#
# COMPACT_ATOMS: atom_id res chain seq x y z
N MET A 1 -11.03 -44.70 -37.41
CA MET A 1 -10.78 -44.83 -38.86
C MET A 1 -10.78 -43.51 -39.65
N GLN A 2 -11.87 -42.71 -39.73
CA GLN A 2 -11.83 -41.44 -40.51
C GLN A 2 -10.83 -40.42 -39.92
N THR A 3 -10.82 -40.25 -38.60
CA THR A 3 -9.87 -39.38 -37.87
C THR A 3 -8.42 -39.83 -38.04
N GLU A 4 -8.14 -41.13 -37.95
CA GLU A 4 -6.79 -41.68 -38.20
C GLU A 4 -6.29 -41.39 -39.62
N ARG A 5 -7.18 -41.52 -40.62
CA ARG A 5 -6.83 -41.14 -42.00
C ARG A 5 -6.51 -39.65 -42.12
N LYS A 6 -7.23 -38.78 -41.38
CA LYS A 6 -6.93 -37.34 -41.32
C LYS A 6 -5.58 -37.08 -40.66
N ILE A 7 -5.29 -37.74 -39.53
CA ILE A 7 -3.99 -37.65 -38.84
C ILE A 7 -2.85 -38.07 -39.78
N SER A 8 -2.98 -39.21 -40.46
CA SER A 8 -1.99 -39.69 -41.44
C SER A 8 -1.85 -38.80 -42.69
N ARG A 9 -2.86 -37.99 -43.02
CA ARG A 9 -2.73 -36.95 -44.06
C ARG A 9 -1.92 -35.76 -43.54
N PHE A 10 -2.13 -35.34 -42.29
CA PHE A 10 -1.36 -34.25 -41.68
C PHE A 10 0.10 -34.61 -41.48
N GLU A 11 0.40 -35.82 -41.00
CA GLU A 11 1.76 -36.36 -40.91
C GLU A 11 2.47 -36.34 -42.26
N ARG A 12 1.82 -36.84 -43.32
CA ARG A 12 2.36 -36.79 -44.69
C ARG A 12 2.57 -35.36 -45.20
N ARG A 13 1.61 -34.46 -44.94
CA ARG A 13 1.69 -33.06 -45.38
C ARG A 13 2.81 -32.30 -44.66
N LEU A 14 3.01 -32.56 -43.38
CA LEU A 14 4.06 -31.94 -42.59
C LEU A 14 5.41 -32.65 -42.72
N ASN A 15 5.43 -33.86 -43.31
CA ASN A 15 6.56 -34.78 -43.40
C ASN A 15 7.17 -35.12 -42.05
N VAL A 16 6.31 -35.52 -41.10
CA VAL A 16 6.67 -35.89 -39.73
C VAL A 16 5.83 -37.08 -39.27
N HIS A 17 6.30 -37.80 -38.25
CA HIS A 17 5.47 -38.74 -37.50
C HIS A 17 5.11 -38.11 -36.15
N PHE A 18 3.82 -38.09 -35.84
CA PHE A 18 3.37 -37.61 -34.54
C PHE A 18 3.62 -38.70 -33.49
N PRO A 19 4.08 -38.32 -32.28
CA PRO A 19 4.22 -39.27 -31.19
C PRO A 19 2.86 -39.88 -30.82
N ARG A 20 2.87 -41.09 -30.23
CA ARG A 20 1.63 -41.78 -29.83
C ARG A 20 0.78 -40.93 -28.89
N SER A 21 1.40 -40.20 -27.94
CA SER A 21 0.73 -39.25 -27.04
C SER A 21 -0.10 -38.19 -27.79
N TYR A 22 0.50 -37.50 -28.77
CA TYR A 22 -0.19 -36.48 -29.55
C TYR A 22 -1.22 -37.07 -30.51
N ARG A 23 -0.92 -38.22 -31.14
CA ARG A 23 -1.93 -38.94 -31.94
C ARG A 23 -3.16 -39.28 -31.11
N GLN A 24 -2.96 -39.79 -29.90
CA GLN A 24 -4.04 -40.12 -28.98
C GLN A 24 -4.86 -38.88 -28.63
N PHE A 25 -4.20 -37.76 -28.31
CA PHE A 25 -4.87 -36.48 -28.09
C PHE A 25 -5.74 -36.06 -29.30
N LEU A 26 -5.19 -36.12 -30.52
CA LEU A 26 -5.93 -35.78 -31.74
C LEU A 26 -7.12 -36.72 -32.01
N LEU A 27 -7.01 -38.00 -31.61
CA LEU A 27 -8.09 -38.98 -31.74
C LEU A 27 -9.23 -38.72 -30.76
N GLU A 28 -8.89 -38.36 -29.53
CA GLU A 28 -9.86 -38.16 -28.44
C GLU A 28 -10.51 -36.78 -28.49
N HIS A 29 -9.71 -35.74 -28.70
CA HIS A 29 -10.14 -34.35 -28.55
C HIS A 29 -10.20 -33.60 -29.87
N GLY A 30 -9.44 -34.02 -30.88
CA GLY A 30 -9.27 -33.28 -32.13
C GLY A 30 -8.43 -32.03 -31.94
N SER A 31 -8.92 -31.06 -31.16
CA SER A 31 -8.22 -29.88 -30.62
C SER A 31 -8.90 -29.49 -29.29
N ALA A 32 -8.19 -28.86 -28.37
CA ALA A 32 -8.76 -28.53 -27.05
C ALA A 32 -8.15 -27.26 -26.47
N ILE A 33 -8.88 -26.59 -25.58
CA ILE A 33 -8.31 -25.58 -24.69
C ILE A 33 -8.08 -26.27 -23.34
N ILE A 34 -6.82 -26.44 -22.93
CA ILE A 34 -6.45 -27.10 -21.67
C ILE A 34 -5.66 -26.09 -20.84
N ASP A 35 -6.14 -25.80 -19.63
CA ASP A 35 -5.55 -24.79 -18.73
C ASP A 35 -5.32 -23.41 -19.41
N GLY A 36 -6.25 -23.03 -20.29
CA GLY A 36 -6.15 -21.79 -21.07
C GLY A 36 -5.29 -21.88 -22.34
N PHE A 37 -4.56 -22.98 -22.56
CA PHE A 37 -3.80 -23.21 -23.79
C PHE A 37 -4.66 -23.79 -24.88
N GLN A 38 -4.74 -23.12 -26.03
CA GLN A 38 -5.33 -23.69 -27.23
C GLN A 38 -4.35 -24.69 -27.87
N ILE A 39 -4.51 -25.96 -27.52
CA ILE A 39 -3.82 -27.06 -28.19
C ILE A 39 -4.43 -27.25 -29.56
N LEU A 40 -3.66 -26.88 -30.56
CA LEU A 40 -3.97 -27.02 -31.97
C LEU A 40 -4.13 -28.49 -32.33
N GLY A 41 -4.93 -28.76 -33.35
CA GLY A 41 -5.10 -30.13 -33.82
C GLY A 41 -5.88 -30.21 -35.11
N LEU A 42 -6.87 -31.09 -35.16
CA LEU A 42 -7.74 -31.24 -36.33
C LEU A 42 -8.70 -30.05 -36.40
N ALA A 43 -8.57 -29.20 -37.42
CA ALA A 43 -9.60 -28.21 -37.70
C ALA A 43 -10.92 -28.92 -38.01
N GLU A 44 -12.01 -28.47 -37.39
CA GLU A 44 -13.35 -28.90 -37.79
C GLU A 44 -13.59 -28.38 -39.20
N GLU A 45 -13.78 -29.30 -40.16
CA GLU A 45 -14.33 -28.93 -41.46
C GLU A 45 -15.75 -28.43 -41.18
N GLU A 46 -16.03 -27.16 -41.48
CA GLU A 46 -17.34 -26.53 -41.27
C GLU A 46 -18.43 -27.41 -41.89
N SER A 47 -19.10 -28.20 -41.05
CA SER A 47 -20.16 -29.07 -41.49
C SER A 47 -21.42 -28.26 -41.67
N GLY A 48 -21.77 -27.99 -42.92
CA GLY A 48 -23.14 -27.82 -43.39
C GLY A 48 -23.84 -26.53 -42.99
N GLU A 49 -24.29 -25.82 -44.03
CA GLU A 49 -25.27 -24.74 -43.97
C GLU A 49 -26.40 -25.06 -42.98
N LYS A 50 -26.55 -24.23 -41.95
CA LYS A 50 -27.74 -24.29 -41.09
C LYS A 50 -28.92 -23.77 -41.89
N GLU A 51 -29.87 -24.65 -42.17
CA GLU A 51 -31.17 -24.29 -42.75
C GLU A 51 -31.78 -23.11 -41.98
N GLU A 52 -32.12 -22.05 -42.72
CA GLU A 52 -32.87 -20.91 -42.19
C GLU A 52 -34.23 -21.39 -41.69
N GLU A 53 -34.34 -21.60 -40.38
CA GLU A 53 -35.61 -21.94 -39.73
C GLU A 53 -36.60 -20.79 -39.95
N GLN A 54 -37.63 -21.02 -40.78
CA GLN A 54 -38.65 -20.03 -41.08
C GLN A 54 -39.36 -19.59 -39.80
N LEU A 55 -39.43 -18.27 -39.59
CA LEU A 55 -40.01 -17.64 -38.42
C LEU A 55 -41.54 -17.92 -38.33
N ASP A 56 -41.93 -18.85 -37.46
CA ASP A 56 -43.33 -19.15 -37.15
C ASP A 56 -43.88 -18.15 -36.11
N LEU A 57 -44.68 -17.18 -36.57
CA LEU A 57 -45.25 -16.13 -35.73
C LEU A 57 -46.25 -16.68 -34.69
N THR A 58 -46.83 -17.85 -34.94
CA THR A 58 -47.80 -18.51 -34.05
C THR A 58 -47.09 -19.00 -32.79
N LYS A 59 -45.97 -19.71 -32.95
CA LYS A 59 -45.09 -20.11 -31.84
C LYS A 59 -44.52 -18.92 -31.07
N ILE A 60 -44.21 -17.83 -31.76
CA ILE A 60 -43.72 -16.60 -31.11
C ILE A 60 -44.81 -15.96 -30.24
N ALA A 61 -46.06 -15.93 -30.69
CA ALA A 61 -47.17 -15.39 -29.90
C ALA A 61 -47.44 -16.24 -28.65
N GLU A 62 -47.28 -17.57 -28.73
CA GLU A 62 -47.46 -18.51 -27.62
C GLU A 62 -46.32 -18.45 -26.57
N SER A 63 -45.12 -18.04 -26.96
CA SER A 63 -43.96 -17.90 -26.07
C SER A 63 -44.14 -16.83 -24.99
N GLU A 64 -43.63 -17.07 -23.77
CA GLU A 64 -43.58 -16.06 -22.71
C GLU A 64 -42.43 -15.06 -22.87
N PHE A 65 -41.52 -15.25 -23.84
CA PHE A 65 -40.34 -14.40 -24.00
C PHE A 65 -40.32 -13.67 -25.35
N CYS A 66 -39.92 -12.40 -25.32
CA CYS A 66 -39.82 -11.56 -26.51
C CYS A 66 -38.68 -12.05 -27.42
N PRO A 67 -38.94 -12.25 -28.73
CA PRO A 67 -37.94 -12.80 -29.62
C PRO A 67 -36.79 -11.81 -29.91
N VAL A 68 -37.01 -10.50 -29.71
CA VAL A 68 -36.01 -9.44 -29.94
C VAL A 68 -35.05 -9.31 -28.76
N CYS A 69 -35.54 -9.11 -27.54
CA CYS A 69 -34.70 -8.81 -26.37
C CYS A 69 -34.67 -9.90 -25.28
N LYS A 70 -35.37 -11.03 -25.48
CA LYS A 70 -35.48 -12.17 -24.55
C LYS A 70 -36.10 -11.85 -23.17
N ARG A 71 -36.64 -10.65 -22.96
CA ARG A 71 -37.42 -10.32 -21.74
C ARG A 71 -38.80 -10.97 -21.78
N GLN A 72 -39.40 -11.20 -20.62
CA GLN A 72 -40.75 -11.74 -20.51
C GLN A 72 -41.79 -10.80 -21.16
N LYS A 73 -42.78 -11.36 -21.85
CA LYS A 73 -43.89 -10.65 -22.49
C LYS A 73 -45.22 -11.33 -22.18
N SER A 74 -46.32 -10.60 -22.34
CA SER A 74 -47.67 -11.16 -22.18
C SER A 74 -47.98 -12.19 -23.28
N LYS A 75 -48.64 -13.29 -22.89
CA LYS A 75 -49.08 -14.36 -23.81
C LYS A 75 -49.97 -13.79 -24.93
N GLY A 76 -49.76 -14.23 -26.17
CA GLY A 76 -50.47 -13.74 -27.36
C GLY A 76 -49.90 -12.46 -27.99
N LYS A 77 -48.92 -11.79 -27.37
CA LYS A 77 -48.22 -10.64 -27.99
C LYS A 77 -46.98 -11.11 -28.73
N ILE A 78 -46.58 -10.42 -29.81
CA ILE A 78 -45.40 -10.80 -30.60
C ILE A 78 -44.09 -10.29 -29.93
N THR A 79 -44.12 -9.14 -29.26
CA THR A 79 -42.96 -8.53 -28.58
C THR A 79 -43.29 -8.06 -27.16
N CYS A 80 -42.28 -7.76 -26.32
CA CYS A 80 -42.50 -7.08 -25.04
C CYS A 80 -42.81 -5.60 -25.24
N TYR A 81 -43.36 -4.94 -24.21
CA TYR A 81 -43.75 -3.53 -24.27
C TYR A 81 -42.62 -2.60 -24.70
N ASN A 82 -41.40 -2.79 -24.19
CA ASN A 82 -40.25 -1.93 -24.53
C ASN A 82 -39.86 -2.07 -26.01
N CYS A 83 -39.81 -3.30 -26.54
CA CYS A 83 -39.51 -3.51 -27.96
C CYS A 83 -40.65 -3.04 -28.87
N TYR A 84 -41.90 -3.09 -28.40
CA TYR A 84 -43.03 -2.52 -29.14
C TYR A 84 -42.96 -0.99 -29.22
N ASN A 85 -42.57 -0.32 -28.14
CA ASN A 85 -42.38 1.14 -28.15
C ASN A 85 -41.22 1.53 -29.06
N GLN A 86 -40.11 0.78 -29.02
CA GLN A 86 -38.99 0.97 -29.93
C GLN A 86 -39.41 0.80 -31.39
N TYR A 87 -40.17 -0.25 -31.71
CA TYR A 87 -40.78 -0.44 -33.03
C TYR A 87 -41.65 0.77 -33.44
N SER A 88 -42.54 1.22 -32.56
CA SER A 88 -43.45 2.32 -32.85
C SER A 88 -42.68 3.63 -33.10
N ALA A 89 -41.57 3.84 -32.39
CA ALA A 89 -40.72 5.01 -32.56
C ALA A 89 -39.86 4.95 -33.84
N GLU A 90 -39.26 3.80 -34.13
CA GLU A 90 -38.36 3.62 -35.28
C GLU A 90 -39.10 3.61 -36.62
N THR A 91 -40.31 3.05 -36.67
CA THR A 91 -41.03 2.81 -37.93
C THR A 91 -42.19 3.76 -38.16
N ASN A 92 -42.54 4.56 -37.15
CA ASN A 92 -43.79 5.30 -37.09
C ASN A 92 -45.03 4.44 -37.42
N ARG A 93 -44.94 3.12 -37.15
CA ARG A 93 -45.94 2.07 -37.48
C ARG A 93 -46.24 1.86 -38.97
N GLN A 94 -45.39 2.36 -39.86
CA GLN A 94 -45.55 2.16 -41.32
C GLN A 94 -45.09 0.76 -41.77
N MET A 95 -44.23 0.10 -41.00
CA MET A 95 -43.80 -1.28 -41.23
C MET A 95 -44.61 -2.24 -40.36
N PRO A 96 -45.11 -3.39 -40.85
CA PRO A 96 -45.74 -4.39 -40.00
C PRO A 96 -44.81 -4.90 -38.89
N LEU A 97 -45.31 -5.01 -37.65
CA LEU A 97 -44.53 -5.45 -36.48
C LEU A 97 -43.81 -6.80 -36.72
N SER A 98 -44.42 -7.73 -37.46
CA SER A 98 -43.81 -9.02 -37.80
C SER A 98 -42.57 -8.87 -38.70
N LEU A 99 -42.58 -7.92 -39.64
CA LEU A 99 -41.44 -7.61 -40.51
C LEU A 99 -40.31 -6.95 -39.71
N TRP A 100 -40.62 -5.99 -38.84
CA TRP A 100 -39.63 -5.37 -37.95
C TRP A 100 -39.00 -6.40 -37.00
N VAL A 101 -39.80 -7.33 -36.46
CA VAL A 101 -39.29 -8.42 -35.61
C VAL A 101 -38.35 -9.34 -36.41
N LYS A 102 -38.70 -9.70 -37.64
CA LYS A 102 -37.82 -10.48 -38.53
C LYS A 102 -36.50 -9.75 -38.79
N GLU A 103 -36.55 -8.44 -39.06
CA GLU A 103 -35.36 -7.61 -39.30
C GLU A 103 -34.46 -7.53 -38.07
N LYS A 104 -35.01 -7.28 -36.87
CA LYS A 104 -34.21 -7.23 -35.63
C LYS A 104 -33.64 -8.59 -35.24
N ILE A 105 -34.36 -9.69 -35.50
CA ILE A 105 -33.81 -11.04 -35.29
C ILE A 105 -32.71 -11.31 -36.32
N SER A 106 -32.89 -10.95 -37.59
CA SER A 106 -31.86 -11.10 -38.62
C SER A 106 -30.61 -10.27 -38.28
N LEU A 107 -30.77 -9.03 -37.84
CA LEU A 107 -29.67 -8.19 -37.36
C LEU A 107 -28.99 -8.78 -36.13
N ARG A 108 -29.76 -9.33 -35.17
CA ARG A 108 -29.16 -9.99 -34.01
C ARG A 108 -28.47 -11.29 -34.39
N VAL A 109 -29.02 -12.08 -35.30
CA VAL A 109 -28.37 -13.30 -35.82
C VAL A 109 -27.13 -12.92 -36.63
N LYS A 110 -27.17 -11.84 -37.40
CA LYS A 110 -26.02 -11.29 -38.12
C LYS A 110 -24.96 -10.76 -37.15
N GLN A 111 -25.33 -10.04 -36.10
CA GLN A 111 -24.42 -9.59 -35.05
C GLN A 111 -23.90 -10.75 -34.22
N GLU A 112 -24.74 -11.71 -33.83
CA GLU A 112 -24.37 -12.92 -33.10
C GLU A 112 -23.51 -13.82 -33.98
N SER A 113 -23.70 -13.86 -35.30
CA SER A 113 -22.88 -14.61 -36.25
C SER A 113 -21.63 -13.87 -36.67
N GLU A 114 -21.59 -12.54 -36.66
CA GLU A 114 -20.38 -11.72 -36.82
C GLU A 114 -19.56 -11.71 -35.53
N GLN A 115 -20.22 -11.72 -34.38
CA GLN A 115 -19.62 -11.83 -33.07
C GLN A 115 -19.18 -13.28 -32.82
N LYS A 116 -19.93 -14.28 -33.28
CA LYS A 116 -19.46 -15.67 -33.42
C LYS A 116 -18.34 -15.76 -34.42
N LYS A 117 -18.39 -15.18 -35.62
CA LYS A 117 -17.24 -15.17 -36.55
C LYS A 117 -16.04 -14.41 -36.00
N LYS A 118 -16.24 -13.49 -35.06
CA LYS A 118 -15.18 -12.82 -34.29
C LYS A 118 -14.71 -13.58 -33.05
N THR A 119 -15.45 -14.59 -32.56
CA THR A 119 -15.06 -15.42 -31.39
C THR A 119 -14.73 -16.88 -31.75
N GLU A 120 -15.37 -17.43 -32.76
CA GLU A 120 -14.88 -18.48 -33.67
C GLU A 120 -13.81 -17.82 -34.56
N GLU A 121 -12.73 -17.33 -33.94
CA GLU A 121 -11.47 -17.16 -34.65
C GLU A 121 -11.23 -18.45 -35.43
N LYS A 122 -11.03 -18.34 -36.74
CA LYS A 122 -10.78 -19.46 -37.64
C LYS A 122 -9.78 -20.39 -36.95
N ARG A 123 -10.26 -21.55 -36.45
CA ARG A 123 -9.44 -22.45 -35.64
C ARG A 123 -8.30 -22.93 -36.52
N VAL A 124 -7.12 -22.35 -36.29
CA VAL A 124 -5.92 -22.66 -37.07
C VAL A 124 -5.60 -24.13 -36.86
N SER A 125 -5.57 -24.90 -37.95
CA SER A 125 -5.17 -26.31 -37.86
C SER A 125 -3.71 -26.43 -37.44
N VAL A 126 -3.33 -27.54 -36.80
CA VAL A 126 -1.91 -27.85 -36.51
C VAL A 126 -1.03 -27.69 -37.77
N THR A 127 -1.57 -28.04 -38.94
CA THR A 127 -0.91 -27.88 -40.24
C THR A 127 -0.68 -26.44 -40.62
N GLU A 128 -1.71 -25.59 -40.57
CA GLU A 128 -1.59 -24.16 -40.91
C GLU A 128 -0.67 -23.45 -39.93
N ALA A 129 -0.78 -23.75 -38.63
CA ALA A 129 0.05 -23.15 -37.61
C ALA A 129 1.52 -23.57 -37.75
N THR A 130 1.77 -24.85 -38.07
CA THR A 130 3.13 -25.35 -38.35
C THR A 130 3.70 -24.74 -39.64
N GLN A 131 2.87 -24.54 -40.67
CA GLN A 131 3.28 -23.87 -41.90
C GLN A 131 3.63 -22.41 -41.63
N TYR A 132 2.79 -21.69 -40.91
CA TYR A 132 3.05 -20.31 -40.49
C TYR A 132 4.33 -20.21 -39.67
N LEU A 133 4.56 -21.11 -38.71
CA LEU A 133 5.82 -21.18 -37.97
C LEU A 133 7.01 -21.35 -38.92
N ARG A 134 6.93 -22.27 -39.89
CA ARG A 134 8.01 -22.51 -40.87
C ARG A 134 8.21 -21.32 -41.83
N GLU A 135 7.17 -20.56 -42.12
CA GLU A 135 7.27 -19.33 -42.92
C GLU A 135 7.97 -18.22 -42.13
N MET A 136 7.59 -18.05 -40.86
CA MET A 136 8.18 -17.06 -39.96
C MET A 136 9.61 -17.42 -39.55
N ARG A 137 9.94 -18.72 -39.47
CA ARG A 137 11.20 -19.27 -39.00
C ARG A 137 11.70 -20.41 -39.93
N PRO A 138 12.06 -20.12 -41.20
CA PRO A 138 12.40 -21.14 -42.21
C PRO A 138 13.70 -21.91 -41.90
N GLU A 139 14.55 -21.36 -41.04
CA GLU A 139 15.77 -22.01 -40.55
C GLU A 139 15.50 -23.11 -39.53
N LEU A 140 14.30 -23.11 -38.93
CA LEU A 140 13.94 -24.13 -37.96
C LEU A 140 13.79 -25.51 -38.61
N TYR A 141 14.19 -26.50 -37.83
CA TYR A 141 14.21 -27.88 -38.27
C TYR A 141 12.82 -28.35 -38.72
N LYS A 142 12.73 -28.98 -39.90
CA LYS A 142 11.47 -29.49 -40.48
C LYS A 142 10.70 -30.44 -39.57
N LYS A 143 11.32 -30.96 -38.50
CA LYS A 143 10.67 -31.84 -37.53
C LYS A 143 10.00 -31.10 -36.36
N LEU A 144 9.94 -29.78 -36.34
CA LEU A 144 9.09 -29.05 -35.39
C LEU A 144 7.64 -28.98 -35.88
N VAL A 145 6.71 -29.26 -34.97
CA VAL A 145 5.25 -29.19 -35.22
C VAL A 145 4.63 -28.28 -34.18
N ALA A 146 4.00 -27.19 -34.62
CA ALA A 146 3.36 -26.23 -33.74
C ALA A 146 2.10 -26.83 -33.11
N VAL A 147 2.03 -26.85 -31.78
CA VAL A 147 0.88 -27.39 -31.03
C VAL A 147 0.15 -26.34 -30.20
N CYS A 148 0.75 -25.19 -29.90
CA CYS A 148 0.05 -24.07 -29.26
C CYS A 148 0.68 -22.75 -29.68
N PHE A 149 -0.13 -21.75 -30.01
CA PHE A 149 0.33 -20.38 -30.22
C PHE A 149 0.02 -19.55 -28.97
N ASN A 150 0.97 -18.69 -28.62
CA ASN A 150 0.86 -17.78 -27.51
C ASN A 150 1.51 -16.45 -27.91
N GLY A 151 0.74 -15.55 -28.50
CA GLY A 151 1.29 -14.30 -29.04
C GLY A 151 2.47 -14.56 -29.99
N GLY A 152 3.64 -14.00 -29.68
CA GLY A 152 4.87 -14.20 -30.45
C GLY A 152 5.61 -15.52 -30.23
N ARG A 153 5.07 -16.49 -29.49
CA ARG A 153 5.72 -17.79 -29.20
C ARG A 153 4.84 -18.98 -29.59
N VAL A 154 5.49 -20.08 -29.91
CA VAL A 154 4.88 -21.30 -30.42
C VAL A 154 5.46 -22.50 -29.68
N LEU A 155 4.62 -23.18 -28.92
CA LEU A 155 4.98 -24.47 -28.31
C LEU A 155 4.96 -25.53 -29.41
N CYS A 156 6.06 -26.27 -29.54
CA CYS A 156 6.30 -27.20 -30.63
C CYS A 156 6.69 -28.59 -30.13
N LEU A 157 6.26 -29.62 -30.85
CA LEU A 157 6.76 -30.98 -30.74
C LEU A 157 8.08 -31.10 -31.48
N GLU A 158 9.15 -31.54 -30.81
CA GLU A 158 10.42 -31.84 -31.48
C GLU A 158 10.40 -33.27 -32.02
N THR A 159 9.79 -33.46 -33.18
CA THR A 159 9.57 -34.81 -33.73
C THR A 159 10.87 -35.54 -34.14
N GLY A 160 12.01 -34.84 -34.08
CA GLY A 160 13.33 -35.40 -34.36
C GLY A 160 13.99 -36.14 -33.21
N LYS A 161 13.58 -35.87 -31.97
CA LYS A 161 14.04 -36.57 -30.76
C LYS A 161 12.95 -37.45 -30.15
N THR A 162 11.95 -37.81 -30.96
CA THR A 162 10.78 -38.59 -30.57
C THR A 162 11.14 -40.04 -30.24
N THR A 163 10.58 -40.53 -29.15
CA THR A 163 10.37 -41.97 -28.94
C THR A 163 9.01 -42.34 -29.55
N GLU A 164 8.78 -43.60 -29.92
CA GLU A 164 7.47 -44.00 -30.47
C GLU A 164 6.29 -43.62 -29.54
N ALA A 165 6.53 -43.62 -28.22
CA ALA A 165 5.55 -43.24 -27.22
C ALA A 165 5.30 -41.71 -27.15
N ASP A 166 6.35 -40.90 -27.11
CA ASP A 166 6.24 -39.47 -26.79
C ASP A 166 7.39 -38.63 -27.36
N CYS A 167 7.23 -37.31 -27.38
CA CYS A 167 8.29 -36.39 -27.84
C CYS A 167 8.45 -35.17 -26.92
N PRO A 168 9.67 -34.61 -26.82
CA PRO A 168 9.93 -33.40 -26.04
C PRO A 168 9.27 -32.16 -26.64
N LEU A 169 8.87 -31.25 -25.76
CA LEU A 169 8.34 -29.94 -26.12
C LEU A 169 9.43 -28.87 -26.15
N ILE A 170 9.35 -28.00 -27.15
CA ILE A 170 10.21 -26.83 -27.33
C ILE A 170 9.33 -25.60 -27.47
N ASP A 171 9.60 -24.57 -26.69
CA ASP A 171 9.02 -23.26 -26.85
C ASP A 171 9.87 -22.45 -27.86
N VAL A 172 9.24 -22.08 -28.98
CA VAL A 172 9.86 -21.39 -30.10
C VAL A 172 9.34 -19.96 -30.18
N SER A 173 10.21 -18.97 -30.12
CA SER A 173 9.82 -17.60 -30.48
C SER A 173 9.65 -17.46 -32.00
N LEU A 174 8.65 -16.70 -32.45
CA LEU A 174 8.54 -16.28 -33.85
C LEU A 174 9.67 -15.31 -34.23
N ASN A 175 10.33 -14.69 -33.25
CA ASN A 175 11.57 -13.95 -33.49
C ASN A 175 12.73 -14.91 -33.77
N LYS A 176 13.37 -14.76 -34.94
CA LYS A 176 14.45 -15.65 -35.42
C LYS A 176 15.67 -15.69 -34.51
N ASP A 177 15.93 -14.61 -33.79
CA ASP A 177 17.16 -14.44 -33.01
C ASP A 177 17.09 -15.13 -31.65
N GLU A 178 15.89 -15.52 -31.19
CA GLU A 178 15.73 -16.19 -29.92
C GLU A 178 15.99 -17.70 -30.01
N PRO A 179 16.73 -18.27 -29.04
CA PRO A 179 17.03 -19.69 -29.02
C PRO A 179 15.78 -20.53 -28.73
N LEU A 180 15.82 -21.77 -29.19
CA LEU A 180 14.85 -22.80 -28.86
C LEU A 180 14.95 -23.15 -27.37
N ILE A 181 13.85 -22.99 -26.62
CA ILE A 181 13.83 -23.27 -25.18
C ILE A 181 13.20 -24.65 -24.95
N PRO A 182 13.94 -25.66 -24.49
CA PRO A 182 13.34 -26.93 -24.08
C PRO A 182 12.43 -26.70 -22.88
N VAL A 183 11.20 -27.20 -22.94
CA VAL A 183 10.23 -27.05 -21.84
C VAL A 183 10.50 -28.06 -20.70
N GLY A 184 11.38 -29.03 -20.94
CA GLY A 184 11.78 -30.03 -19.94
C GLY A 184 10.81 -31.21 -19.79
N HIS A 185 9.72 -31.22 -20.57
CA HIS A 185 8.69 -32.25 -20.55
C HIS A 185 8.43 -32.82 -21.94
N THR A 186 7.92 -34.04 -21.99
CA THR A 186 7.31 -34.57 -23.21
C THR A 186 5.87 -34.07 -23.37
N PHE A 187 5.29 -34.17 -24.57
CA PHE A 187 3.91 -33.74 -24.80
C PHE A 187 2.92 -34.52 -23.93
N GLY A 188 3.08 -35.84 -23.80
CA GLY A 188 2.22 -36.65 -22.94
C GLY A 188 2.36 -36.29 -21.46
N GLU A 189 3.58 -36.03 -20.98
CA GLU A 189 3.81 -35.57 -19.60
C GLU A 189 3.20 -34.19 -19.38
N TRP A 190 3.47 -33.24 -20.27
CA TRP A 190 2.90 -31.89 -20.21
C TRP A 190 1.37 -31.92 -20.25
N LEU A 191 0.78 -32.70 -21.16
CA LEU A 191 -0.67 -32.86 -21.27
C LEU A 191 -1.26 -33.45 -19.99
N ARG A 192 -0.66 -34.52 -19.45
CA ARG A 192 -1.10 -35.13 -18.19
C ARG A 192 -1.05 -34.13 -17.04
N ILE A 193 0.05 -33.39 -16.92
CA ILE A 193 0.22 -32.35 -15.90
C ILE A 193 -0.89 -31.30 -16.05
N HIS A 194 -1.14 -30.78 -17.25
CA HIS A 194 -2.15 -29.74 -17.47
C HIS A 194 -3.59 -30.27 -17.35
N GLN A 195 -3.86 -31.54 -17.66
CA GLN A 195 -5.16 -32.18 -17.42
C GLN A 195 -5.43 -32.41 -15.93
N GLU A 196 -4.43 -32.87 -15.17
CA GLU A 196 -4.50 -32.97 -13.70
C GLU A 196 -4.74 -31.59 -13.08
N TYR A 197 -4.05 -30.56 -13.59
CA TYR A 197 -4.27 -29.18 -13.16
C TYR A 197 -5.61 -28.61 -13.61
N GLU A 198 -6.07 -28.88 -14.82
CA GLU A 198 -7.34 -28.34 -15.35
C GLU A 198 -8.52 -28.78 -14.48
N GLY A 199 -8.52 -30.01 -13.97
CA GLY A 199 -9.51 -30.49 -13.02
C GLY A 199 -9.55 -29.62 -11.76
N ARG A 200 -8.41 -29.50 -11.07
CA ARG A 200 -8.26 -28.65 -9.87
C ARG A 200 -8.57 -27.18 -10.16
N PHE A 201 -8.14 -26.67 -11.31
CA PHE A 201 -8.34 -25.30 -11.74
C PHE A 201 -9.82 -25.00 -11.96
N LYS A 202 -10.55 -25.86 -12.69
CA LYS A 202 -11.99 -25.71 -12.91
C LYS A 202 -12.74 -25.68 -11.59
N GLU A 203 -12.37 -26.55 -10.64
CA GLU A 203 -12.95 -26.58 -9.31
C GLU A 203 -12.65 -25.30 -8.51
N ALA A 204 -11.38 -24.89 -8.45
CA ALA A 204 -10.93 -23.67 -7.79
C ALA A 204 -11.58 -22.42 -8.40
N TYR A 205 -11.62 -22.33 -9.73
CA TYR A 205 -12.26 -21.24 -10.44
C TYR A 205 -13.76 -21.19 -10.17
N ALA A 206 -14.44 -22.34 -10.21
CA ALA A 206 -15.85 -22.42 -9.86
C ALA A 206 -16.11 -21.97 -8.40
N ARG A 207 -15.24 -22.33 -7.46
CA ARG A 207 -15.29 -21.85 -6.07
C ARG A 207 -15.12 -20.34 -5.99
N VAL A 208 -14.08 -19.79 -6.62
CA VAL A 208 -13.85 -18.33 -6.67
C VAL A 208 -15.04 -17.59 -7.28
N GLN A 209 -15.65 -18.11 -8.35
CA GLN A 209 -16.86 -17.51 -8.95
C GLN A 209 -18.08 -17.59 -8.03
N ARG A 210 -18.25 -18.69 -7.27
CA ARG A 210 -19.29 -18.76 -6.23
C ARG A 210 -19.09 -17.68 -5.16
N ARG A 211 -17.86 -17.50 -4.67
CA ARG A 211 -17.53 -16.45 -3.69
C ARG A 211 -17.73 -15.05 -4.23
N ARG A 212 -17.43 -14.82 -5.50
CA ARG A 212 -17.75 -13.59 -6.20
C ARG A 212 -19.25 -13.30 -6.19
N LYS A 213 -20.07 -14.29 -6.56
CA LYS A 213 -21.53 -14.18 -6.54
C LYS A 213 -22.06 -13.87 -5.14
N GLU A 214 -21.55 -14.55 -4.10
CA GLU A 214 -21.92 -14.26 -2.70
C GLU A 214 -21.60 -12.81 -2.28
N ALA A 215 -20.42 -12.32 -2.65
CA ALA A 215 -20.02 -10.95 -2.36
C ALA A 215 -20.93 -9.94 -3.10
N GLU A 216 -21.26 -10.21 -4.36
CA GLU A 216 -22.16 -9.39 -5.18
C GLU A 216 -23.60 -9.39 -4.63
N GLU A 217 -24.13 -10.55 -4.22
CA GLU A 217 -25.47 -10.67 -3.60
C GLU A 217 -25.57 -9.88 -2.29
N ARG A 218 -24.52 -9.88 -1.47
CA ARG A 218 -24.46 -9.08 -0.24
C ARG A 218 -24.42 -7.58 -0.51
N LYS A 219 -23.71 -7.16 -1.57
CA LYS A 219 -23.69 -5.75 -2.01
C LYS A 219 -25.08 -5.30 -2.48
N GLY A 220 -25.73 -6.11 -3.30
CA GLY A 220 -27.07 -5.82 -3.85
C GLY A 220 -28.14 -5.64 -2.78
N LYS A 221 -28.12 -6.48 -1.73
CA LYS A 221 -29.09 -6.40 -0.62
C LYS A 221 -28.92 -5.18 0.29
N LYS A 222 -27.71 -4.61 0.41
CA LYS A 222 -27.44 -3.56 1.41
C LYS A 222 -27.44 -2.13 0.87
N PHE A 223 -27.27 -1.92 -0.44
CA PHE A 223 -26.95 -0.59 -0.97
C PHE A 223 -27.78 -0.13 -2.18
N GLY A 224 -28.94 -0.75 -2.44
CA GLY A 224 -29.89 -0.24 -3.44
C GLY A 224 -29.32 -0.03 -4.84
N GLY A 225 -28.35 -0.86 -5.27
CA GLY A 225 -27.78 -0.82 -6.62
C GLY A 225 -26.69 0.23 -6.89
N LYS A 226 -26.15 0.93 -5.87
CA LYS A 226 -25.00 1.83 -6.09
C LYS A 226 -23.75 1.03 -6.51
N LYS A 227 -23.46 1.05 -7.82
CA LYS A 227 -22.21 0.52 -8.40
C LYS A 227 -21.01 1.29 -7.82
N GLY A 228 -20.00 0.57 -7.34
CA GLY A 228 -18.70 1.18 -6.97
C GLY A 228 -18.20 0.92 -5.54
N LEU A 229 -18.99 0.31 -4.65
CA LEU A 229 -18.48 -0.02 -3.30
C LEU A 229 -17.60 -1.28 -3.34
N LEU A 230 -16.38 -1.18 -2.81
CA LEU A 230 -15.50 -2.32 -2.57
C LEU A 230 -16.14 -3.29 -1.55
N PRO A 231 -15.89 -4.61 -1.65
CA PRO A 231 -16.37 -5.55 -0.64
C PRO A 231 -15.80 -5.17 0.73
N LYS A 232 -16.58 -5.33 1.80
CA LYS A 232 -16.01 -5.17 3.15
C LYS A 232 -15.01 -6.31 3.39
N PRO A 233 -14.02 -6.17 4.27
CA PRO A 233 -13.04 -7.24 4.41
C PRO A 233 -13.62 -8.55 4.97
N LYS A 234 -14.76 -8.51 5.68
CA LYS A 234 -15.53 -9.72 6.07
C LYS A 234 -16.36 -10.37 4.96
N ASP A 235 -16.49 -9.71 3.82
CA ASP A 235 -17.08 -10.28 2.62
C ASP A 235 -15.97 -10.97 1.80
N TRP A 236 -16.35 -11.88 0.90
CA TRP A 236 -15.36 -12.58 0.09
C TRP A 236 -14.66 -11.64 -0.90
N HIS A 237 -13.34 -11.77 -0.98
CA HIS A 237 -12.47 -11.15 -1.97
C HIS A 237 -11.96 -12.23 -2.91
N PRO A 238 -12.70 -12.50 -4.01
CA PRO A 238 -12.22 -13.37 -5.07
C PRO A 238 -11.12 -12.66 -5.85
N ILE A 239 -9.94 -13.25 -5.90
CA ILE A 239 -8.78 -12.71 -6.62
C ILE A 239 -8.41 -13.70 -7.71
N VAL A 240 -8.35 -13.18 -8.94
CA VAL A 240 -7.83 -13.89 -10.11
C VAL A 240 -6.57 -13.16 -10.52
N SER A 241 -5.43 -13.70 -10.10
CA SER A 241 -4.13 -13.17 -10.48
C SER A 241 -3.82 -13.58 -11.90
N LYS A 242 -3.51 -12.59 -12.74
CA LYS A 242 -3.14 -12.81 -14.13
C LYS A 242 -1.77 -12.24 -14.43
N THR A 243 -1.06 -12.88 -15.35
CA THR A 243 0.15 -12.35 -15.97
C THR A 243 -0.05 -12.49 -17.47
N GLN A 244 -0.16 -11.35 -18.16
CA GLN A 244 -0.60 -11.31 -19.56
C GLN A 244 -1.97 -11.99 -19.71
N ASP A 245 -2.09 -12.97 -20.60
CA ASP A 245 -3.33 -13.72 -20.84
C ASP A 245 -3.53 -14.92 -19.90
N TYR A 246 -2.56 -15.20 -19.02
CA TYR A 246 -2.54 -16.39 -18.16
C TYR A 246 -3.11 -16.11 -16.78
N ILE A 247 -3.96 -17.01 -16.29
CA ILE A 247 -4.32 -17.04 -14.88
C ILE A 247 -3.21 -17.81 -14.16
N VAL A 248 -2.41 -17.10 -13.38
CA VAL A 248 -1.29 -17.68 -12.62
C VAL A 248 -1.69 -18.04 -11.18
N GLY A 249 -2.82 -17.49 -10.71
CA GLY A 249 -3.28 -17.79 -9.36
C GLY A 249 -4.75 -17.45 -9.13
N LEU A 250 -5.38 -18.26 -8.30
CA LEU A 250 -6.75 -18.09 -7.85
C LEU A 250 -6.77 -18.13 -6.32
N THR A 251 -7.44 -17.16 -5.71
CA THR A 251 -7.76 -17.25 -4.28
C THR A 251 -9.09 -16.60 -3.95
N ALA A 252 -9.72 -17.07 -2.88
CA ALA A 252 -10.87 -16.42 -2.27
C ALA A 252 -10.65 -16.31 -0.76
N LEU A 253 -10.60 -15.08 -0.28
CA LEU A 253 -10.23 -14.76 1.11
C LEU A 253 -11.20 -13.76 1.74
N ARG A 254 -11.25 -13.74 3.07
CA ARG A 254 -11.96 -12.73 3.87
C ARG A 254 -11.38 -12.65 5.27
N PHE A 255 -11.66 -11.59 5.99
CA PHE A 255 -11.47 -11.56 7.43
C PHE A 255 -12.53 -12.41 8.15
N ASN A 256 -12.09 -13.28 9.06
CA ASN A 256 -12.97 -14.02 9.95
C ASN A 256 -12.84 -13.50 11.40
N PRO A 257 -13.85 -12.78 11.94
CA PRO A 257 -13.77 -12.19 13.28
C PRO A 257 -13.79 -13.22 14.42
N MET A 258 -14.22 -14.46 14.17
CA MET A 258 -14.21 -15.52 15.18
C MET A 258 -12.82 -16.16 15.31
N LEU A 259 -12.11 -16.28 14.19
CA LEU A 259 -10.74 -16.78 14.14
C LEU A 259 -9.70 -15.67 14.30
N ASN A 260 -10.14 -14.41 14.19
CA ASN A 260 -9.30 -13.20 14.19
C ASN A 260 -8.11 -13.30 13.24
N CYS A 261 -8.34 -13.87 12.06
CA CYS A 261 -7.31 -14.12 11.08
C CYS A 261 -7.90 -14.01 9.67
N LEU A 262 -7.04 -14.10 8.66
CA LEU A 262 -7.49 -14.20 7.28
C LEU A 262 -7.99 -15.63 7.01
N GLU A 263 -9.25 -15.77 6.66
CA GLU A 263 -9.85 -17.03 6.23
C GLU A 263 -9.72 -17.17 4.72
N VAL A 264 -9.14 -18.27 4.27
CA VAL A 264 -8.93 -18.60 2.87
C VAL A 264 -9.78 -19.82 2.54
N ASP A 265 -10.68 -19.68 1.59
CA ASP A 265 -11.52 -20.78 1.11
C ASP A 265 -10.92 -21.50 -0.09
N GLU A 266 -10.17 -20.77 -0.92
CA GLU A 266 -9.49 -21.33 -2.08
C GLU A 266 -8.11 -20.71 -2.24
N PHE A 267 -7.12 -21.55 -2.53
CA PHE A 267 -5.75 -21.18 -2.83
C PHE A 267 -5.21 -22.15 -3.89
N CYS A 268 -5.11 -21.65 -5.12
CA CYS A 268 -4.64 -22.43 -6.26
C CYS A 268 -3.62 -21.60 -7.03
N SER A 269 -2.34 -21.92 -6.86
CA SER A 269 -1.24 -21.40 -7.67
C SER A 269 -1.00 -22.33 -8.86
N ILE A 270 -0.80 -21.76 -10.05
CA ILE A 270 -0.52 -22.52 -11.26
C ILE A 270 0.87 -22.13 -11.75
N ASP A 271 1.85 -23.02 -11.59
CA ASP A 271 3.19 -22.82 -12.13
C ASP A 271 3.17 -23.06 -13.64
N HIS A 272 2.80 -21.99 -14.34
CA HIS A 272 2.72 -21.98 -15.80
C HIS A 272 4.14 -22.10 -16.41
N PRO A 273 4.36 -22.94 -17.45
CA PRO A 273 5.70 -23.13 -18.04
C PRO A 273 6.36 -21.86 -18.58
N SER A 274 5.56 -20.92 -19.10
CA SER A 274 6.06 -19.60 -19.54
C SER A 274 6.27 -18.60 -18.41
N TYR A 275 6.02 -18.99 -17.16
CA TYR A 275 6.26 -18.18 -15.97
C TYR A 275 7.44 -18.77 -15.18
N LYS A 276 8.15 -17.92 -14.42
CA LYS A 276 9.27 -18.40 -13.61
C LYS A 276 8.73 -19.43 -12.61
N ALA A 277 9.35 -20.62 -12.55
CA ALA A 277 8.97 -21.66 -11.61
C ALA A 277 8.88 -21.11 -10.17
N GLY A 278 7.78 -21.43 -9.48
CA GLY A 278 7.45 -20.89 -8.15
C GLY A 278 7.06 -19.41 -8.11
N GLY A 279 7.02 -18.70 -9.25
CA GLY A 279 6.62 -17.30 -9.32
C GLY A 279 5.14 -17.13 -8.97
N SER A 280 4.29 -18.04 -9.45
CA SER A 280 2.84 -17.97 -9.28
C SER A 280 2.44 -18.07 -7.82
N ILE A 281 3.05 -19.02 -7.11
CA ILE A 281 2.83 -19.16 -5.67
C ILE A 281 3.39 -17.98 -4.89
N ARG A 282 4.58 -17.47 -5.22
CA ARG A 282 5.14 -16.27 -4.56
C ARG A 282 4.19 -15.07 -4.69
N ASN A 283 3.62 -14.88 -5.88
CA ASN A 283 2.67 -13.78 -6.10
C ASN A 283 1.39 -13.95 -5.27
N LEU A 284 0.80 -15.15 -5.23
CA LEU A 284 -0.35 -15.41 -4.36
C LEU A 284 -0.02 -15.25 -2.87
N VAL A 285 1.17 -15.67 -2.44
CA VAL A 285 1.64 -15.48 -1.06
C VAL A 285 1.78 -14.01 -0.72
N ASN A 286 2.33 -13.18 -1.62
CA ASN A 286 2.40 -11.73 -1.44
C ASN A 286 1.01 -11.12 -1.26
N ILE A 287 0.06 -11.48 -2.13
CA ILE A 287 -1.33 -11.03 -2.03
C ILE A 287 -1.93 -11.47 -0.70
N LEU A 288 -1.75 -12.73 -0.33
CA LEU A 288 -2.34 -13.34 0.84
C LEU A 288 -1.85 -12.68 2.13
N PHE A 289 -0.53 -12.49 2.28
CA PHE A 289 0.05 -11.86 3.47
C PHE A 289 -0.21 -10.35 3.52
N THR A 290 -0.18 -9.65 2.39
CA THR A 290 -0.58 -8.23 2.34
C THR A 290 -2.03 -8.06 2.78
N MET A 291 -2.95 -8.87 2.23
CA MET A 291 -4.36 -8.85 2.64
C MET A 291 -4.55 -9.30 4.10
N ALA A 292 -3.80 -10.29 4.58
CA ALA A 292 -3.88 -10.72 5.98
C ALA A 292 -3.52 -9.57 6.92
N ARG A 293 -2.45 -8.85 6.60
CA ARG A 293 -2.03 -7.69 7.37
C ARG A 293 -3.04 -6.55 7.27
N ASP A 294 -3.41 -6.12 6.07
CA ASP A 294 -4.41 -5.06 5.86
C ASP A 294 -5.71 -5.39 6.58
N PHE A 295 -6.07 -6.68 6.60
CA PHE A 295 -7.34 -7.12 7.16
C PHE A 295 -7.29 -7.49 8.63
N THR A 296 -6.15 -7.72 9.23
CA THR A 296 -6.10 -8.25 10.61
C THR A 296 -5.04 -7.61 11.48
N GLY A 297 -4.11 -6.86 10.88
CA GLY A 297 -2.89 -6.43 11.54
C GLY A 297 -1.91 -7.59 11.83
N SER A 298 -2.17 -8.78 11.28
CA SER A 298 -1.36 -9.98 11.46
C SER A 298 -1.23 -10.78 10.16
N LEU A 299 -0.22 -11.64 10.06
CA LEU A 299 -0.08 -12.62 8.97
C LEU A 299 -0.69 -13.98 9.30
N SER A 300 -1.60 -14.05 10.28
CA SER A 300 -2.26 -15.30 10.65
C SER A 300 -3.30 -15.70 9.61
N ILE A 301 -3.31 -16.97 9.22
CA ILE A 301 -4.17 -17.50 8.16
C ILE A 301 -4.83 -18.79 8.61
N ALA A 302 -6.09 -18.96 8.25
CA ALA A 302 -6.84 -20.21 8.37
C ALA A 302 -7.42 -20.63 7.02
N PHE A 303 -7.04 -21.81 6.55
CA PHE A 303 -7.62 -22.45 5.37
C PHE A 303 -8.88 -23.23 5.78
N THR A 304 -9.96 -23.02 5.03
CA THR A 304 -11.27 -23.63 5.31
C THR A 304 -11.88 -24.23 4.06
N GLU A 305 -12.82 -25.16 4.25
CA GLU A 305 -13.56 -25.78 3.16
C GLU A 305 -15.05 -25.35 3.18
N GLU A 306 -15.59 -24.88 2.07
CA GLU A 306 -16.51 -25.74 1.30
C GLU A 306 -17.65 -26.47 2.02
N ARG A 307 -18.39 -25.92 3.01
CA ARG A 307 -19.57 -26.65 3.51
C ARG A 307 -20.67 -26.77 2.44
N GLN A 308 -21.01 -28.00 2.07
CA GLN A 308 -22.11 -28.30 1.14
C GLN A 308 -23.50 -27.88 1.66
N ASP A 309 -23.66 -27.71 2.98
CA ASP A 309 -24.96 -27.47 3.62
C ASP A 309 -25.46 -26.02 3.53
N GLY A 310 -24.65 -25.09 3.00
CA GLY A 310 -25.07 -23.73 2.63
C GLY A 310 -25.60 -22.85 3.78
N LYS A 311 -25.53 -23.29 5.04
CA LYS A 311 -26.07 -22.53 6.19
C LYS A 311 -25.13 -21.38 6.56
N PRO A 312 -25.52 -20.11 6.36
CA PRO A 312 -24.71 -18.98 6.76
C PRO A 312 -24.63 -18.90 8.29
N GLY A 313 -23.41 -18.96 8.86
CA GLY A 313 -23.17 -18.65 10.28
C GLY A 313 -22.38 -19.69 11.07
N PHE A 314 -22.16 -20.90 10.55
CA PHE A 314 -21.29 -21.89 11.21
C PHE A 314 -19.84 -21.77 10.74
N SER A 315 -18.90 -22.02 11.65
CA SER A 315 -17.47 -22.13 11.33
C SER A 315 -17.28 -23.21 10.27
N ARG A 316 -16.68 -22.84 9.14
CA ARG A 316 -16.29 -23.79 8.09
C ARG A 316 -15.26 -24.77 8.66
N PRO A 317 -15.33 -26.06 8.30
CA PRO A 317 -14.30 -27.01 8.70
C PRO A 317 -12.94 -26.51 8.18
N ALA A 318 -11.93 -26.66 9.02
CA ALA A 318 -10.57 -26.37 8.61
C ALA A 318 -10.12 -27.38 7.54
N THR A 319 -9.35 -26.92 6.56
CA THR A 319 -8.68 -27.78 5.58
C THR A 319 -7.17 -27.59 5.70
N ALA A 320 -6.37 -28.61 5.44
CA ALA A 320 -4.92 -28.52 5.59
C ALA A 320 -4.34 -27.39 4.72
N VAL A 321 -3.22 -26.80 5.16
CA VAL A 321 -2.48 -25.80 4.39
C VAL A 321 -2.11 -26.40 3.02
N PRO A 322 -2.30 -25.66 1.90
CA PRO A 322 -1.99 -26.17 0.56
C PRO A 322 -0.57 -26.73 0.47
N LYS A 323 -0.43 -27.90 -0.18
CA LYS A 323 0.85 -28.61 -0.28
C LYS A 323 1.92 -27.78 -0.96
N GLU A 324 1.54 -26.95 -1.92
CA GLU A 324 2.46 -26.06 -2.64
C GLU A 324 3.04 -25.01 -1.69
N LEU A 325 2.23 -24.50 -0.75
CA LEU A 325 2.67 -23.54 0.25
C LEU A 325 3.57 -24.18 1.31
N ILE A 326 3.28 -25.43 1.71
CA ILE A 326 4.17 -26.23 2.57
C ILE A 326 5.50 -26.49 1.86
N ALA A 327 5.49 -26.85 0.57
CA ALA A 327 6.70 -27.08 -0.21
C ALA A 327 7.54 -25.80 -0.36
N LEU A 328 6.88 -24.65 -0.61
CA LEU A 328 7.56 -23.36 -0.65
C LEU A 328 8.19 -23.01 0.71
N ALA A 329 7.48 -23.23 1.82
CA ALA A 329 8.02 -23.00 3.16
C ALA A 329 9.21 -23.91 3.47
N GLY A 330 9.11 -25.20 3.11
CA GLY A 330 10.19 -26.17 3.25
C GLY A 330 11.46 -25.81 2.48
N LYS A 331 11.35 -25.08 1.35
CA LYS A 331 12.52 -24.56 0.61
C LYS A 331 13.38 -23.59 1.45
N TYR A 332 12.77 -22.94 2.45
CA TYR A 332 13.43 -21.97 3.33
C TYR A 332 13.55 -22.46 4.77
N ASP A 333 13.44 -23.77 5.00
CA ASP A 333 13.52 -24.40 6.32
C ASP A 333 12.43 -23.92 7.31
N ILE A 334 11.28 -23.49 6.78
CA ILE A 334 10.14 -23.04 7.59
C ILE A 334 9.13 -24.18 7.71
N VAL A 335 8.83 -24.58 8.95
CA VAL A 335 7.84 -25.61 9.26
C VAL A 335 6.59 -24.96 9.81
N PHE A 336 5.44 -25.28 9.20
CA PHE A 336 4.13 -24.89 9.73
C PHE A 336 3.63 -25.92 10.75
N GLU A 337 3.72 -25.58 12.04
CA GLU A 337 3.37 -26.46 13.16
C GLU A 337 1.94 -26.99 13.05
N LYS A 338 1.03 -26.13 12.57
CA LYS A 338 -0.41 -26.42 12.44
C LYS A 338 -0.87 -26.58 10.99
N ALA A 339 0.03 -27.02 10.09
CA ALA A 339 -0.30 -27.27 8.68
C ALA A 339 -1.52 -28.18 8.50
N LYS A 340 -1.61 -29.27 9.28
CA LYS A 340 -2.73 -30.23 9.22
C LYS A 340 -4.06 -29.64 9.67
N GLU A 341 -4.03 -28.65 10.55
CA GLU A 341 -5.21 -27.89 11.00
C GLU A 341 -5.54 -26.72 10.06
N GLY A 342 -4.79 -26.53 8.97
CA GLY A 342 -5.04 -25.42 8.06
C GLY A 342 -4.59 -24.07 8.58
N LYS A 343 -3.68 -24.00 9.55
CA LYS A 343 -3.30 -22.73 10.18
C LYS A 343 -1.86 -22.38 9.88
N ILE A 344 -1.65 -21.09 9.62
CA ILE A 344 -0.33 -20.44 9.61
C ILE A 344 -0.41 -19.36 10.69
N SER A 345 0.49 -19.41 11.66
CA SER A 345 0.62 -18.39 12.69
C SER A 345 1.26 -17.12 12.13
N HIS A 346 1.09 -16.00 12.84
CA HIS A 346 1.73 -14.74 12.47
C HIS A 346 3.25 -14.88 12.24
N GLN A 347 3.98 -15.55 13.14
CA GLN A 347 5.45 -15.66 13.04
C GLN A 347 5.92 -16.55 11.89
N GLU A 348 5.21 -17.66 11.65
CA GLU A 348 5.44 -18.50 10.47
C GLU A 348 5.18 -17.71 9.18
N GLY A 349 4.12 -16.89 9.17
CA GLY A 349 3.80 -15.99 8.06
C GLY A 349 4.88 -14.95 7.81
N VAL A 350 5.35 -14.24 8.85
CA VAL A 350 6.43 -13.25 8.75
C VAL A 350 7.72 -13.89 8.22
N SER A 351 8.07 -15.05 8.76
CA SER A 351 9.27 -15.79 8.36
C SER A 351 9.22 -16.16 6.88
N LEU A 352 8.09 -16.71 6.41
CA LEU A 352 7.96 -17.09 5.01
C LEU A 352 7.93 -15.86 4.11
N PHE A 353 7.17 -14.83 4.48
CA PHE A 353 7.01 -13.63 3.68
C PHE A 353 8.38 -12.94 3.47
N PHE A 354 9.19 -12.85 4.52
CA PHE A 354 10.54 -12.32 4.41
C PHE A 354 11.48 -13.24 3.62
N ALA A 355 11.43 -14.56 3.86
CA ALA A 355 12.32 -15.52 3.20
C ALA A 355 12.13 -15.57 1.67
N ILE A 356 10.91 -15.41 1.17
CA ILE A 356 10.65 -15.42 -0.28
C ILE A 356 11.26 -14.24 -1.04
N LEU A 357 11.71 -13.20 -0.33
CA LEU A 357 12.48 -12.11 -0.94
C LEU A 357 13.86 -12.59 -1.41
N GLU A 358 14.41 -13.65 -0.82
CA GLU A 358 15.75 -14.17 -1.12
C GLU A 358 16.81 -13.06 -0.97
N MET A 359 16.78 -12.34 0.16
CA MET A 359 17.77 -11.31 0.46
C MET A 359 19.16 -11.91 0.75
N PRO A 360 20.26 -11.23 0.39
CA PRO A 360 21.61 -11.66 0.79
C PRO A 360 21.76 -11.78 2.31
N GLN A 361 22.57 -12.71 2.79
CA GLN A 361 22.75 -12.97 4.23
C GLN A 361 23.17 -11.71 5.01
N LYS A 362 24.15 -10.96 4.50
CA LYS A 362 24.59 -9.68 5.06
C LYS A 362 23.41 -8.70 5.24
N THR A 363 22.53 -8.61 4.25
CA THR A 363 21.32 -7.78 4.33
C THR A 363 20.36 -8.29 5.40
N GLN A 364 20.17 -9.62 5.51
CA GLN A 364 19.31 -10.22 6.53
C GLN A 364 19.82 -9.93 7.96
N GLU A 365 21.15 -9.95 8.16
CA GLU A 365 21.77 -9.60 9.44
C GLU A 365 21.53 -8.14 9.82
N ILE A 366 21.64 -7.21 8.85
CA ILE A 366 21.32 -5.79 9.07
C ILE A 366 19.85 -5.62 9.46
N VAL A 367 18.93 -6.31 8.76
CA VAL A 367 17.50 -6.29 9.09
C VAL A 367 17.24 -6.84 10.49
N ALA A 368 17.86 -7.97 10.85
CA ALA A 368 17.71 -8.56 12.18
C ALA A 368 18.21 -7.62 13.29
N ASN A 369 19.34 -6.96 13.08
CA ASN A 369 19.90 -6.00 14.03
C ASN A 369 19.00 -4.76 14.22
N LEU A 370 18.46 -4.22 13.12
CA LEU A 370 17.53 -3.08 13.18
C LEU A 370 16.18 -3.47 13.78
N GLU A 371 15.73 -4.70 13.54
CA GLU A 371 14.51 -5.27 14.15
C GLU A 371 14.68 -5.48 15.66
N GLU A 372 15.80 -6.05 16.10
CA GLU A 372 16.13 -6.20 17.52
C GLU A 372 16.25 -4.83 18.22
N ALA A 373 16.77 -3.82 17.53
CA ALA A 373 16.85 -2.46 18.04
C ALA A 373 15.51 -1.70 18.02
N GLY A 374 14.49 -2.21 17.32
CA GLY A 374 13.13 -1.65 17.26
C GLY A 374 12.93 -0.55 16.20
N TYR A 375 13.84 -0.41 15.23
CA TYR A 375 13.79 0.64 14.20
C TYR A 375 13.03 0.25 12.93
N LEU A 376 12.89 -1.04 12.67
CA LEU A 376 12.06 -1.61 11.60
C LEU A 376 11.63 -3.02 12.00
N ASN A 377 10.87 -3.72 11.15
CA ASN A 377 10.70 -5.16 11.28
C ASN A 377 10.61 -5.83 9.90
N LYS A 378 10.82 -7.15 9.85
CA LYS A 378 10.83 -7.94 8.60
C LYS A 378 9.51 -7.86 7.85
N GLU A 379 8.40 -7.88 8.59
CA GLU A 379 7.05 -7.77 8.07
C GLU A 379 6.88 -6.51 7.20
N MET A 380 7.33 -5.36 7.72
CA MET A 380 7.20 -4.07 7.05
C MET A 380 8.04 -3.95 5.79
N ILE A 381 9.29 -4.41 5.85
CA ILE A 381 10.18 -4.43 4.68
C ILE A 381 9.53 -5.23 3.54
N THR A 382 8.97 -6.37 3.89
CA THR A 382 8.39 -7.28 2.90
C THR A 382 7.15 -6.67 2.24
N GLU A 383 6.29 -6.04 3.04
CA GLU A 383 5.10 -5.37 2.54
C GLU A 383 5.44 -4.13 1.69
N ILE A 384 6.44 -3.34 2.09
CA ILE A 384 6.96 -2.21 1.31
C ILE A 384 7.39 -2.67 -0.09
N ILE A 385 8.03 -3.84 -0.18
CA ILE A 385 8.43 -4.45 -1.45
C ILE A 385 7.22 -4.99 -2.21
N ALA A 386 6.30 -5.68 -1.54
CA ALA A 386 5.11 -6.26 -2.15
C ALA A 386 4.16 -5.21 -2.74
N VAL A 387 4.02 -4.05 -2.07
CA VAL A 387 3.20 -2.91 -2.52
C VAL A 387 3.96 -2.05 -3.56
N GLY A 388 5.25 -2.32 -3.79
CA GLY A 388 6.06 -1.64 -4.79
C GLY A 388 6.40 -0.19 -4.43
N ILE A 389 6.51 0.12 -3.14
CA ILE A 389 7.04 1.44 -2.70
C ILE A 389 8.54 1.49 -3.01
N TRP A 390 9.26 0.47 -2.58
CA TRP A 390 10.66 0.21 -2.93
C TRP A 390 10.74 -1.19 -3.57
N SER A 391 11.54 -1.37 -4.61
CA SER A 391 11.84 -2.71 -5.12
C SER A 391 12.85 -3.41 -4.20
N LYS A 392 12.96 -4.74 -4.35
CA LYS A 392 13.88 -5.53 -3.53
C LYS A 392 15.32 -5.04 -3.66
N GLU A 393 15.77 -4.77 -4.88
CA GLU A 393 17.13 -4.34 -5.19
C GLU A 393 17.40 -2.94 -4.60
N GLU A 394 16.41 -2.04 -4.64
CA GLU A 394 16.46 -0.73 -3.97
C GLU A 394 16.66 -0.88 -2.46
N VAL A 395 15.87 -1.75 -1.81
CA VAL A 395 15.96 -2.01 -0.36
C VAL A 395 17.32 -2.61 0.03
N ILE A 396 17.83 -3.59 -0.73
CA ILE A 396 19.14 -4.21 -0.48
C ILE A 396 20.23 -3.13 -0.53
N TRP A 397 20.26 -2.31 -1.58
CA TRP A 397 21.28 -1.28 -1.71
C TRP A 397 21.17 -0.23 -0.59
N LEU A 398 19.97 0.19 -0.22
CA LEU A 398 19.76 1.12 0.89
C LEU A 398 20.30 0.54 2.20
N LEU A 399 19.92 -0.70 2.55
CA LEU A 399 20.37 -1.38 3.77
C LEU A 399 21.89 -1.50 3.86
N GLU A 400 22.56 -1.74 2.75
CA GLU A 400 24.01 -1.94 2.77
C GLU A 400 24.82 -0.63 2.80
N ASN A 401 24.29 0.45 2.24
CA ASN A 401 25.06 1.66 1.95
C ASN A 401 24.61 2.91 2.72
N ALA A 402 23.33 3.03 3.08
CA ALA A 402 22.86 4.18 3.83
C ALA A 402 23.35 4.11 5.28
N SER A 403 23.63 5.28 5.86
CA SER A 403 23.90 5.42 7.30
C SER A 403 22.69 4.99 8.13
N ARG A 404 21.49 5.32 7.63
CA ARG A 404 20.18 5.15 8.27
C ARG A 404 19.17 4.57 7.29
N PRO A 405 19.37 3.32 6.84
CA PRO A 405 18.49 2.70 5.85
C PRO A 405 17.04 2.62 6.32
N GLU A 406 16.82 2.38 7.62
CA GLU A 406 15.50 2.37 8.23
C GLU A 406 14.73 3.68 7.97
N ALA A 407 15.44 4.81 7.99
CA ALA A 407 14.81 6.12 7.90
C ALA A 407 14.31 6.42 6.49
N ILE A 408 14.98 5.89 5.48
CA ILE A 408 14.61 6.01 4.06
C ILE A 408 13.53 4.98 3.72
N ILE A 409 13.74 3.73 4.11
CA ILE A 409 12.82 2.63 3.77
C ILE A 409 11.48 2.83 4.45
N MET A 410 11.46 3.14 5.75
CA MET A 410 10.24 3.36 6.53
C MET A 410 9.78 4.83 6.52
N GLY A 411 10.57 5.74 5.96
CA GLY A 411 10.27 7.17 5.96
C GLY A 411 10.21 7.79 7.35
N THR A 412 11.02 7.36 8.31
CA THR A 412 10.99 7.92 9.68
C THR A 412 11.55 9.33 9.76
N ASP A 413 12.43 9.70 8.83
CA ASP A 413 12.90 11.08 8.72
C ASP A 413 11.83 11.96 8.09
N LEU A 414 11.55 13.06 8.76
CA LEU A 414 10.58 14.05 8.34
C LEU A 414 11.31 15.31 7.87
N ALA A 415 10.66 16.08 7.00
CA ALA A 415 11.16 17.39 6.57
C ALA A 415 11.50 18.29 7.77
N GLU A 416 10.73 18.21 8.87
CA GLU A 416 10.97 18.89 10.14
C GLU A 416 12.35 18.64 10.75
N SER A 417 13.02 17.55 10.37
CA SER A 417 14.40 17.24 10.73
C SER A 417 15.31 17.42 9.51
N ARG A 418 15.39 18.65 8.97
CA ARG A 418 15.92 18.94 7.62
C ARG A 418 17.25 18.25 7.30
N VAL A 419 18.23 18.32 8.19
CA VAL A 419 19.57 17.74 7.94
C VAL A 419 19.53 16.22 7.84
N LEU A 420 18.76 15.56 8.72
CA LEU A 420 18.54 14.10 8.70
C LEU A 420 17.77 13.69 7.44
N CYS A 421 16.68 14.41 7.15
CA CYS A 421 15.89 14.22 5.93
C CYS A 421 16.75 14.39 4.67
N ASN A 422 17.62 15.39 4.62
CA ASN A 422 18.48 15.61 3.46
C ASN A 422 19.45 14.45 3.21
N ASP A 423 20.03 13.85 4.27
CA ASP A 423 20.85 12.64 4.14
C ASP A 423 20.03 11.50 3.52
N SER A 424 18.84 11.25 4.07
CA SER A 424 17.89 10.25 3.54
C SER A 424 17.52 10.50 2.07
N LEU A 425 17.26 11.75 1.70
CA LEU A 425 16.94 12.15 0.33
C LEU A 425 18.12 11.88 -0.62
N ASN A 426 19.37 12.12 -0.23
CA ASN A 426 20.52 11.86 -1.10
C ASN A 426 20.66 10.38 -1.48
N TYR A 427 20.54 9.46 -0.52
CA TYR A 427 20.55 8.02 -0.80
C TYR A 427 19.31 7.59 -1.61
N GLY A 428 18.13 8.11 -1.29
CA GLY A 428 16.91 7.83 -2.06
C GLY A 428 17.01 8.29 -3.52
N LYS A 429 17.61 9.47 -3.78
CA LYS A 429 17.85 9.98 -5.13
C LYS A 429 18.78 9.06 -5.92
N SER A 430 19.88 8.61 -5.30
CA SER A 430 20.84 7.70 -5.93
C SER A 430 20.14 6.44 -6.46
N VAL A 431 19.35 5.80 -5.60
CA VAL A 431 18.57 4.61 -5.93
C VAL A 431 17.55 4.88 -7.04
N LEU A 432 16.80 5.98 -6.95
CA LEU A 432 15.78 6.35 -7.92
C LEU A 432 16.38 6.61 -9.32
N MET A 433 17.54 7.26 -9.39
CA MET A 433 18.22 7.54 -10.65
C MET A 433 18.69 6.27 -11.34
N VAL A 434 19.27 5.31 -10.62
CA VAL A 434 19.66 4.02 -11.20
C VAL A 434 18.44 3.21 -11.62
N LYS A 435 17.35 3.27 -10.87
CA LYS A 435 16.09 2.64 -11.29
C LYS A 435 15.56 3.24 -12.60
N ARG A 436 15.68 4.55 -12.78
CA ARG A 436 15.32 5.22 -14.03
C ARG A 436 16.25 4.87 -15.17
N LEU A 437 17.54 4.71 -14.91
CA LEU A 437 18.50 4.24 -15.91
C LEU A 437 18.03 2.88 -16.44
N GLN A 438 17.70 1.95 -15.55
CA GLN A 438 17.13 0.66 -15.92
C GLN A 438 15.84 0.82 -16.74
N GLN A 439 14.92 1.72 -16.35
CA GLN A 439 13.67 1.95 -17.08
C GLN A 439 13.89 2.51 -18.49
N VAL A 440 14.82 3.45 -18.67
CA VAL A 440 15.14 4.02 -19.99
C VAL A 440 15.76 2.97 -20.88
N VAL A 441 16.71 2.19 -20.34
CA VAL A 441 17.33 1.06 -21.07
C VAL A 441 16.27 0.02 -21.44
N LEU A 442 15.38 -0.35 -20.51
CA LEU A 442 14.24 -1.24 -20.82
C LEU A 442 13.37 -0.66 -21.94
N THR A 443 13.03 0.63 -21.89
CA THR A 443 12.19 1.28 -22.91
C THR A 443 12.84 1.26 -24.30
N GLU A 444 14.16 1.47 -24.39
CA GLU A 444 14.91 1.36 -25.64
C GLU A 444 14.87 -0.07 -26.18
N ILE A 445 15.21 -1.04 -25.33
CA ILE A 445 15.29 -2.46 -25.69
C ILE A 445 13.91 -3.01 -26.09
N THR A 446 12.84 -2.55 -25.45
CA THR A 446 11.47 -2.96 -25.78
C THR A 446 10.86 -2.14 -26.91
N GLY A 447 11.58 -1.19 -27.53
CA GLY A 447 11.02 -0.35 -28.58
C GLY A 447 9.80 0.48 -28.12
N GLY A 448 9.74 0.83 -26.84
CA GLY A 448 8.64 1.59 -26.23
C GLY A 448 7.47 0.76 -25.72
N PHE A 449 7.47 -0.57 -25.87
CA PHE A 449 6.45 -1.42 -25.25
C PHE A 449 6.57 -1.39 -23.73
N SER A 450 5.42 -1.50 -23.05
CA SER A 450 5.37 -1.52 -21.60
C SER A 450 6.07 -2.77 -21.04
N SER A 451 6.53 -2.69 -19.79
CA SER A 451 7.18 -3.82 -19.11
C SER A 451 6.25 -5.05 -18.99
N GLU A 452 4.93 -4.85 -19.03
CA GLU A 452 3.94 -5.93 -19.00
C GLU A 452 3.87 -6.69 -20.34
N GLU A 453 4.15 -6.00 -21.44
CA GLU A 453 4.18 -6.57 -22.79
C GLU A 453 5.50 -7.32 -23.07
N SER A 454 6.61 -6.91 -22.45
CA SER A 454 7.90 -7.60 -22.59
C SER A 454 7.97 -8.87 -21.72
N ARG A 455 8.16 -10.05 -22.34
CA ARG A 455 8.02 -11.37 -21.68
C ARG A 455 9.17 -11.80 -20.76
N THR A 456 10.25 -11.02 -20.66
CA THR A 456 11.32 -11.26 -19.69
C THR A 456 11.95 -9.93 -19.27
N PRO A 457 12.40 -9.77 -18.01
CA PRO A 457 13.25 -8.65 -17.64
C PRO A 457 14.59 -8.83 -18.35
N GLU A 458 14.69 -8.27 -19.55
CA GLU A 458 15.89 -8.31 -20.39
C GLU A 458 17.01 -7.50 -19.73
N CYS A 459 16.68 -6.49 -18.93
CA CYS A 459 17.64 -5.68 -18.21
C CYS A 459 17.55 -5.90 -16.69
N ARG A 460 18.63 -6.40 -16.10
CA ARG A 460 18.79 -6.67 -14.66
C ARG A 460 19.64 -5.58 -14.02
N LEU A 461 19.25 -5.20 -12.82
CA LEU A 461 19.99 -4.28 -11.98
C LEU A 461 20.29 -4.98 -10.66
N GLN A 462 21.56 -5.10 -10.28
CA GLN A 462 21.99 -5.81 -9.07
C GLN A 462 22.85 -4.93 -8.18
N PRO A 463 22.54 -4.79 -6.88
CA PRO A 463 23.42 -4.11 -5.93
C PRO A 463 24.77 -4.85 -5.80
N CYS A 464 25.88 -4.10 -5.76
CA CYS A 464 27.23 -4.62 -5.56
C CYS A 464 28.03 -3.64 -4.67
N GLY A 465 27.87 -3.76 -3.36
CA GLY A 465 28.39 -2.76 -2.41
C GLY A 465 27.77 -1.39 -2.68
N GLU A 466 28.61 -0.34 -2.78
CA GLU A 466 28.17 1.02 -3.11
C GLU A 466 27.78 1.21 -4.60
N PHE A 467 28.03 0.19 -5.42
CA PHE A 467 27.81 0.21 -6.86
C PHE A 467 26.58 -0.61 -7.25
N TRP A 468 26.23 -0.51 -8.52
CA TRP A 468 25.24 -1.34 -9.18
C TRP A 468 25.85 -2.01 -10.40
N ILE A 469 25.39 -3.21 -10.70
CA ILE A 469 25.69 -3.91 -11.95
C ILE A 469 24.42 -3.88 -12.79
N LEU A 470 24.50 -3.21 -13.94
CA LEU A 470 23.48 -3.23 -14.97
C LEU A 470 23.89 -4.26 -16.03
N GLU A 471 23.01 -5.20 -16.34
CA GLU A 471 23.26 -6.25 -17.33
C GLU A 471 22.01 -6.42 -18.18
N SER A 472 22.14 -6.43 -19.50
CA SER A 472 21.03 -6.64 -20.42
C SER A 472 21.23 -7.87 -21.30
N ALA A 473 20.17 -8.63 -21.58
CA ALA A 473 20.20 -9.74 -22.52
C ALA A 473 20.21 -9.30 -23.99
N LYS A 474 19.91 -8.03 -24.26
CA LYS A 474 19.99 -7.40 -25.58
C LYS A 474 20.94 -6.22 -25.54
N GLU A 475 21.48 -5.90 -26.70
CA GLU A 475 22.28 -4.69 -26.88
C GLU A 475 21.45 -3.43 -26.61
N PHE A 476 22.11 -2.37 -26.14
CA PHE A 476 21.51 -1.06 -25.94
C PHE A 476 22.58 0.03 -25.98
N ASN A 477 22.15 1.29 -26.14
CA ASN A 477 23.05 2.42 -26.02
C ASN A 477 22.92 3.04 -24.63
N LEU A 478 24.03 3.45 -24.01
CA LEU A 478 23.94 4.19 -22.75
C LEU A 478 23.18 5.51 -22.95
N PRO A 479 22.08 5.74 -22.22
CA PRO A 479 21.32 6.98 -22.33
C PRO A 479 21.98 8.11 -21.55
N TRP A 480 21.52 9.34 -21.78
CA TRP A 480 21.90 10.54 -20.99
C TRP A 480 23.37 10.96 -21.07
N LEU A 481 24.06 10.54 -22.13
CA LEU A 481 25.35 11.12 -22.50
C LEU A 481 25.15 12.58 -22.93
N ILE A 482 26.09 13.44 -22.53
CA ILE A 482 26.10 14.87 -22.92
C ILE A 482 26.19 15.00 -24.43
N ASN A 483 27.21 14.36 -25.02
CA ASN A 483 27.41 14.37 -26.46
C ASN A 483 26.47 13.36 -27.10
N LYS A 484 25.34 13.85 -27.64
CA LYS A 484 24.32 13.03 -28.31
C LYS A 484 24.84 12.30 -29.54
N GLU A 485 25.95 12.73 -30.12
CA GLU A 485 26.60 12.05 -31.25
C GLU A 485 27.40 10.83 -30.79
N THR A 486 27.90 10.85 -29.54
CA THR A 486 28.59 9.71 -28.95
C THR A 486 27.57 8.67 -28.52
N LYS A 487 27.57 7.52 -29.20
CA LYS A 487 26.79 6.35 -28.81
C LYS A 487 27.71 5.33 -28.17
N VAL A 488 27.52 5.07 -26.89
CA VAL A 488 28.23 3.99 -26.20
C VAL A 488 27.36 2.74 -26.28
N HIS A 489 27.74 1.85 -27.16
CA HIS A 489 27.08 0.57 -27.37
C HIS A 489 27.46 -0.41 -26.25
N VAL A 490 26.47 -1.07 -25.65
CA VAL A 490 26.66 -2.13 -24.65
C VAL A 490 26.17 -3.44 -25.24
N GLU A 491 27.06 -4.43 -25.30
CA GLU A 491 26.79 -5.72 -25.90
C GLU A 491 25.86 -6.58 -25.03
N PRO A 492 25.17 -7.59 -25.61
CA PRO A 492 24.38 -8.53 -24.83
C PRO A 492 25.20 -9.23 -23.74
N LYS A 493 24.68 -9.21 -22.50
CA LYS A 493 25.27 -9.73 -21.26
C LYS A 493 26.55 -9.02 -20.80
N GLU A 494 26.95 -7.97 -21.50
CA GLU A 494 27.99 -7.08 -20.99
C GLU A 494 27.50 -6.41 -19.71
N LYS A 495 28.36 -6.40 -18.70
CA LYS A 495 28.08 -5.75 -17.43
C LYS A 495 28.53 -4.30 -17.51
N VAL A 496 27.68 -3.40 -17.01
CA VAL A 496 28.03 -2.00 -16.81
C VAL A 496 28.06 -1.73 -15.31
N LEU A 497 29.20 -1.26 -14.81
CA LEU A 497 29.33 -0.83 -13.42
C LEU A 497 28.74 0.57 -13.28
N VAL A 498 27.80 0.78 -12.37
CA VAL A 498 27.12 2.06 -12.20
C VAL A 498 27.31 2.57 -10.77
N LEU A 499 27.84 3.77 -10.63
CA LEU A 499 27.88 4.52 -9.37
C LEU A 499 26.95 5.72 -9.50
N SER A 500 25.96 5.87 -8.62
CA SER A 500 25.07 7.02 -8.62
C SER A 500 25.28 7.88 -7.39
N ARG A 501 25.64 9.15 -7.61
CA ARG A 501 26.02 10.09 -6.54
C ARG A 501 25.41 11.48 -6.78
N PRO A 502 24.07 11.60 -6.88
CA PRO A 502 23.44 12.92 -6.94
C PRO A 502 23.82 13.75 -5.71
N ARG A 503 24.09 15.03 -5.92
CA ARG A 503 24.36 15.98 -4.83
C ARG A 503 23.99 17.40 -5.22
N ILE A 504 23.94 18.27 -4.21
CA ILE A 504 23.83 19.71 -4.41
C ILE A 504 25.11 20.23 -5.07
N ILE A 505 24.94 21.07 -6.09
CA ILE A 505 26.05 21.70 -6.82
C ILE A 505 26.78 22.67 -5.92
N ALA A 506 28.11 22.53 -5.89
CA ALA A 506 28.99 23.41 -5.15
C ALA A 506 29.77 24.37 -6.06
N GLY A 507 30.76 25.05 -5.51
CA GLY A 507 31.73 25.81 -6.30
C GLY A 507 32.51 24.90 -7.25
N LYS A 508 33.03 25.51 -8.33
CA LYS A 508 33.81 24.87 -9.41
C LYS A 508 34.80 23.81 -8.90
N GLU A 509 35.77 24.22 -8.07
CA GLU A 509 36.86 23.35 -7.63
C GLU A 509 36.38 22.15 -6.80
N GLU A 510 35.32 22.34 -6.01
CA GLU A 510 34.78 21.28 -5.16
C GLU A 510 33.92 20.29 -5.95
N ASN A 511 33.22 20.74 -6.99
CA ASN A 511 32.55 19.84 -7.92
C ASN A 511 33.57 19.01 -8.70
N GLN A 512 34.59 19.66 -9.25
CA GLN A 512 35.67 19.01 -9.97
C GLN A 512 36.35 17.93 -9.11
N LYS A 513 36.76 18.31 -7.89
CA LYS A 513 37.36 17.39 -6.93
C LYS A 513 36.45 16.21 -6.63
N TRP A 514 35.17 16.46 -6.37
CA TRP A 514 34.20 15.40 -6.06
C TRP A 514 34.00 14.44 -7.23
N ILE A 515 33.87 14.96 -8.46
CA ILE A 515 33.71 14.14 -9.66
C ILE A 515 34.94 13.25 -9.80
N ASN A 516 36.15 13.82 -9.72
CA ASN A 516 37.40 13.08 -9.86
C ASN A 516 37.59 12.01 -8.77
N GLU A 517 37.22 12.29 -7.52
CA GLU A 517 37.24 11.30 -6.44
C GLU A 517 36.32 10.11 -6.74
N ASN A 518 35.11 10.35 -7.27
CA ASN A 518 34.17 9.27 -7.61
C ASN A 518 34.57 8.52 -8.89
N ILE A 519 35.23 9.18 -9.84
CA ILE A 519 35.82 8.54 -11.01
C ILE A 519 36.95 7.60 -10.58
N ALA A 520 37.84 8.04 -9.69
CA ALA A 520 38.90 7.19 -9.14
C ALA A 520 38.33 5.95 -8.42
N LEU A 521 37.25 6.11 -7.65
CA LEU A 521 36.55 4.99 -7.02
C LEU A 521 35.97 4.00 -8.06
N LEU A 522 35.39 4.52 -9.15
CA LEU A 522 34.88 3.71 -10.25
C LEU A 522 36.00 2.95 -10.97
N ILE A 523 37.13 3.59 -11.27
CA ILE A 523 38.30 2.93 -11.90
C ILE A 523 38.75 1.75 -11.06
N GLY A 524 39.02 1.97 -9.77
CA GLY A 524 39.50 0.91 -8.89
C GLY A 524 38.53 -0.26 -8.80
N LYS A 525 37.22 0.00 -8.71
CA LYS A 525 36.21 -1.06 -8.66
C LYS A 525 35.99 -1.76 -10.00
N LYS A 526 36.05 -1.01 -11.10
CA LYS A 526 35.97 -1.53 -12.47
C LYS A 526 37.09 -2.55 -12.71
N GLU A 527 38.33 -2.20 -12.36
CA GLU A 527 39.50 -3.08 -12.44
C GLU A 527 39.36 -4.31 -11.53
N GLU A 528 38.93 -4.12 -10.28
CA GLU A 528 38.72 -5.22 -9.31
C GLU A 528 37.72 -6.27 -9.84
N LEU A 529 36.65 -5.82 -10.50
CA LEU A 529 35.59 -6.70 -11.01
C LEU A 529 35.82 -7.18 -12.44
N GLY A 530 36.86 -6.68 -13.13
CA GLY A 530 37.11 -6.98 -14.54
C GLY A 530 35.95 -6.56 -15.46
N ILE A 531 35.32 -5.42 -15.17
CA ILE A 531 34.22 -4.87 -15.97
C ILE A 531 34.78 -3.88 -16.99
N GLU A 532 34.31 -3.89 -18.23
CA GLU A 532 34.84 -3.03 -19.29
C GLU A 532 34.27 -1.61 -19.24
N LYS A 533 32.97 -1.46 -18.97
CA LYS A 533 32.28 -0.15 -18.99
C LYS A 533 31.81 0.27 -17.60
N ALA A 534 32.07 1.52 -17.25
CA ALA A 534 31.65 2.11 -15.99
C ALA A 534 30.93 3.44 -16.19
N CYS A 535 29.95 3.75 -15.34
CA CYS A 535 29.14 4.96 -15.42
C CYS A 535 29.07 5.66 -14.06
N LEU A 536 29.26 6.98 -14.06
CA LEU A 536 28.94 7.85 -12.92
C LEU A 536 27.66 8.62 -13.25
N VAL A 537 26.60 8.37 -12.47
CA VAL A 537 25.30 9.02 -12.66
C VAL A 537 25.20 10.22 -11.71
N LEU A 538 25.08 11.42 -12.29
CA LEU A 538 24.97 12.71 -11.60
C LEU A 538 23.63 13.37 -11.94
N ASN A 539 23.10 14.24 -11.08
CA ASN A 539 21.84 14.95 -11.34
C ASN A 539 21.99 16.04 -12.42
N TYR A 540 20.88 16.38 -13.09
CA TYR A 540 20.86 17.39 -14.18
C TYR A 540 21.45 18.75 -13.78
N ASP A 541 21.33 19.13 -12.51
CA ASP A 541 21.83 20.42 -12.01
C ASP A 541 23.33 20.65 -12.30
N PHE A 542 24.13 19.58 -12.51
CA PHE A 542 25.56 19.70 -12.85
C PHE A 542 25.81 20.32 -14.23
N ILE A 543 24.90 20.12 -15.18
CA ILE A 543 25.04 20.62 -16.56
C ILE A 543 24.04 21.72 -16.90
N SER A 544 23.16 22.06 -15.95
CA SER A 544 22.16 23.12 -16.13
C SER A 544 22.76 24.48 -15.78
N PRO A 545 22.76 25.46 -16.70
CA PRO A 545 23.27 26.81 -16.42
C PRO A 545 22.44 27.55 -15.37
N ASP A 546 21.21 27.11 -15.10
CA ASP A 546 20.35 27.66 -14.05
C ASP A 546 20.86 27.33 -12.63
N PHE A 547 21.68 26.28 -12.50
CA PHE A 547 22.13 25.76 -11.22
C PHE A 547 23.65 25.65 -11.10
N ASN A 548 24.38 25.36 -12.17
CA ASN A 548 25.83 25.37 -12.20
C ASN A 548 26.31 26.57 -13.02
N GLN A 549 27.13 27.42 -12.41
CA GLN A 549 27.73 28.58 -13.09
C GLN A 549 28.82 28.17 -14.10
N ASN A 550 29.36 26.95 -13.98
CA ASN A 550 30.44 26.45 -14.81
C ASN A 550 30.08 25.04 -15.36
N PRO A 551 29.00 24.91 -16.16
CA PRO A 551 28.60 23.60 -16.68
C PRO A 551 29.62 23.06 -17.68
N GLU A 552 30.27 23.93 -18.48
CA GLU A 552 31.27 23.58 -19.49
C GLU A 552 32.42 22.72 -18.95
N GLU A 553 32.85 22.97 -17.72
CA GLU A 553 33.98 22.24 -17.13
C GLU A 553 33.60 20.82 -16.75
N VAL A 554 32.35 20.60 -16.33
CA VAL A 554 31.82 19.26 -16.15
C VAL A 554 31.77 18.53 -17.48
N LEU A 555 31.53 19.23 -18.59
CA LEU A 555 31.58 18.64 -19.93
C LEU A 555 33.01 18.28 -20.32
N VAL A 556 34.01 19.13 -20.03
CA VAL A 556 35.43 18.81 -20.26
C VAL A 556 35.83 17.54 -19.52
N VAL A 557 35.46 17.39 -18.24
CA VAL A 557 35.71 16.14 -17.50
C VAL A 557 35.00 14.96 -18.12
N ALA A 558 33.75 15.15 -18.57
CA ALA A 558 33.00 14.10 -19.24
C ALA A 558 33.68 13.62 -20.52
N GLU A 559 34.36 14.51 -21.25
CA GLU A 559 35.13 14.16 -22.45
C GLU A 559 36.46 13.47 -22.10
N GLU A 560 37.20 13.96 -21.10
CA GLU A 560 38.49 13.40 -20.68
C GLU A 560 38.37 11.95 -20.20
N VAL A 561 37.33 11.62 -19.42
CA VAL A 561 37.23 10.31 -18.75
C VAL A 561 36.69 9.19 -19.65
N VAL A 562 36.26 9.53 -20.87
CA VAL A 562 35.82 8.56 -21.88
C VAL A 562 36.99 7.66 -22.31
N GLU A 563 38.22 8.17 -22.29
CA GLU A 563 39.44 7.41 -22.62
C GLU A 563 39.63 6.20 -21.68
N ASP A 564 39.20 6.33 -20.42
CA ASP A 564 39.24 5.26 -19.41
C ASP A 564 38.00 4.34 -19.45
N SER A 565 37.18 4.44 -20.51
CA SER A 565 35.86 3.79 -20.64
C SER A 565 34.94 4.05 -19.44
N ILE A 566 34.92 5.30 -18.98
CA ILE A 566 34.04 5.83 -17.95
C ILE A 566 33.12 6.87 -18.58
N TYR A 567 31.83 6.79 -18.24
CA TYR A 567 30.81 7.65 -18.84
C TYR A 567 30.07 8.43 -17.76
N LEU A 568 29.99 9.76 -17.91
CA LEU A 568 29.16 10.60 -17.05
C LEU A 568 27.74 10.68 -17.61
N LEU A 569 26.75 10.28 -16.80
CA LEU A 569 25.34 10.27 -17.20
C LEU A 569 24.55 11.33 -16.43
N PHE A 570 23.76 12.13 -17.15
CA PHE A 570 22.97 13.23 -16.58
C PHE A 570 21.49 13.10 -16.96
N PRO A 571 20.67 12.32 -16.22
CA PRO A 571 19.23 12.29 -16.43
C PRO A 571 18.64 13.69 -16.36
N TYR A 572 17.57 13.93 -17.11
CA TYR A 572 16.89 15.24 -17.20
C TYR A 572 16.18 15.67 -15.92
N ASP A 573 16.16 14.83 -14.90
CA ASP A 573 15.47 15.08 -13.66
C ASP A 573 16.29 15.96 -12.72
N ARG A 574 15.65 17.01 -12.24
CA ARG A 574 16.24 17.93 -11.28
C ARG A 574 16.28 17.32 -9.88
N CYS A 575 17.21 17.80 -9.05
CA CYS A 575 17.31 17.32 -7.68
C CYS A 575 16.01 17.51 -6.87
N ASP A 576 15.32 18.64 -7.03
CA ASP A 576 14.07 18.94 -6.31
C ASP A 576 12.94 17.98 -6.70
N GLN A 577 12.83 17.63 -7.98
CA GLN A 577 11.85 16.66 -8.47
C GLN A 577 12.12 15.25 -7.94
N LEU A 578 13.39 14.86 -7.85
CA LEU A 578 13.78 13.59 -7.26
C LEU A 578 13.51 13.58 -5.74
N ASP A 579 13.81 14.68 -5.03
CA ASP A 579 13.53 14.81 -3.59
C ASP A 579 12.03 14.61 -3.29
N LEU A 580 11.14 15.21 -4.09
CA LEU A 580 9.69 15.04 -3.93
C LEU A 580 9.24 13.58 -4.14
N GLN A 581 9.87 12.84 -5.06
CA GLN A 581 9.52 11.44 -5.31
C GLN A 581 10.04 10.51 -4.23
N VAL A 582 11.23 10.79 -3.70
CA VAL A 582 11.76 10.08 -2.53
C VAL A 582 10.89 10.35 -1.31
N GLU A 583 10.52 11.61 -1.04
CA GLU A 583 9.60 11.94 0.06
C GLU A 583 8.23 11.31 -0.14
N GLU A 584 7.71 11.23 -1.38
CA GLU A 584 6.45 10.51 -1.65
C GLU A 584 6.55 9.03 -1.28
N LYS A 585 7.65 8.35 -1.65
CA LYS A 585 7.89 6.95 -1.27
C LYS A 585 8.04 6.81 0.26
N MET A 586 8.85 7.64 0.89
CA MET A 586 9.03 7.68 2.35
C MET A 586 7.69 7.93 3.06
N ARG A 587 6.89 8.88 2.58
CA ARG A 587 5.56 9.18 3.09
C ARG A 587 4.65 7.97 2.97
N ARG A 588 4.59 7.30 1.82
CA ARG A 588 3.79 6.08 1.63
C ARG A 588 4.21 4.98 2.61
N ALA A 589 5.51 4.76 2.82
CA ALA A 589 5.99 3.75 3.77
C ALA A 589 5.63 4.11 5.22
N ARG A 590 5.83 5.36 5.62
CA ARG A 590 5.52 5.89 6.96
C ARG A 590 4.03 5.77 7.32
N ARG A 591 3.14 5.79 6.33
CA ARG A 591 1.70 5.60 6.55
C ARG A 591 1.35 4.19 7.01
N MET A 592 2.08 3.19 6.54
CA MET A 592 1.84 1.80 6.90
C MET A 592 2.14 1.55 8.38
N ARG A 593 3.26 2.09 8.87
CA ARG A 593 3.58 2.09 10.31
C ARG A 593 4.62 3.15 10.63
N LYS A 594 4.44 3.81 11.77
CA LYS A 594 5.40 4.78 12.30
C LYS A 594 6.45 4.08 13.14
N PHE A 595 7.70 4.18 12.72
CA PHE A 595 8.86 3.83 13.53
C PHE A 595 9.55 5.11 14.03
N PRO A 596 10.21 5.05 15.19
CA PRO A 596 11.02 6.15 15.66
C PRO A 596 12.22 6.38 14.75
N SER A 597 12.59 7.65 14.60
CA SER A 597 13.80 8.05 13.88
C SER A 597 15.02 7.79 14.77
N ARG A 598 16.05 7.12 14.24
CA ARG A 598 17.31 6.87 14.98
C ARG A 598 18.12 8.16 15.08
N GLU A 599 18.61 8.51 16.27
CA GLU A 599 19.54 9.62 16.44
C GLU A 599 20.98 9.15 16.20
N VAL A 600 21.49 9.30 14.97
CA VAL A 600 22.88 8.94 14.60
C VAL A 600 23.69 10.20 14.35
N SER A 601 25.01 10.16 14.56
CA SER A 601 25.87 11.21 14.03
C SER A 601 25.98 11.12 12.50
N LEU A 602 25.63 12.21 11.81
CA LEU A 602 25.89 12.37 10.38
C LEU A 602 27.25 13.02 10.17
N ASP A 603 27.93 12.77 9.04
CA ASP A 603 29.03 13.66 8.68
C ASP A 603 28.46 15.03 8.39
N LEU A 604 28.87 16.04 9.16
CA LEU A 604 28.34 17.38 9.01
C LEU A 604 29.45 18.34 8.59
N GLN A 605 29.10 19.19 7.64
CA GLN A 605 29.90 20.33 7.24
C GLN A 605 29.13 21.61 7.56
N MET A 606 29.82 22.57 8.15
CA MET A 606 29.30 23.89 8.46
C MET A 606 29.97 24.91 7.54
N MET A 607 29.15 25.67 6.81
CA MET A 607 29.56 26.77 5.94
C MET A 607 29.27 28.08 6.65
N LEU A 608 30.31 28.86 6.95
CA LEU A 608 30.15 30.19 7.53
C LEU A 608 29.91 31.21 6.41
N ILE A 609 28.75 31.87 6.45
CA ILE A 609 28.29 32.83 5.45
C ILE A 609 28.31 34.24 6.06
N PRO A 610 29.04 35.21 5.46
CA PRO A 610 29.15 36.58 5.99
C PRO A 610 27.78 37.23 6.18
N ALA A 611 27.59 38.03 7.24
CA ALA A 611 26.32 38.69 7.53
C ALA A 611 25.79 39.53 6.36
N GLU A 612 26.69 40.11 5.55
CA GLU A 612 26.38 40.89 4.38
C GLU A 612 25.59 40.08 3.33
N GLU A 613 25.90 38.80 3.17
CA GLU A 613 25.16 37.91 2.25
C GLU A 613 23.76 37.57 2.77
N TRP A 614 23.53 37.64 4.08
CA TRP A 614 22.18 37.47 4.64
C TRP A 614 21.31 38.72 4.45
N GLU A 615 21.92 39.91 4.50
CA GLU A 615 21.23 41.20 4.49
C GLU A 615 21.10 41.80 3.09
N TYR A 616 22.16 41.75 2.28
CA TYR A 616 22.24 42.44 0.99
C TYR A 616 21.92 41.54 -0.21
N SER A 617 22.19 40.23 -0.13
CA SER A 617 21.73 39.29 -1.14
C SER A 617 20.23 39.10 -0.99
N LYS A 618 19.45 39.84 -1.78
CA LYS A 618 17.98 39.72 -1.84
C LYS A 618 17.54 38.26 -2.00
N THR A 619 18.35 37.41 -2.61
CA THR A 619 18.03 36.00 -2.86
C THR A 619 18.25 35.15 -1.61
N PHE A 620 19.42 35.17 -0.98
CA PHE A 620 19.76 34.24 0.10
C PHE A 620 18.94 34.49 1.37
N GLY A 621 18.86 35.74 1.82
CA GLY A 621 18.06 36.13 2.99
C GLY A 621 16.57 35.82 2.81
N HIS A 622 16.03 36.02 1.60
CA HIS A 622 14.63 35.73 1.28
C HIS A 622 14.34 34.22 1.24
N LEU A 623 15.23 33.40 0.68
CA LEU A 623 15.10 31.94 0.72
C LEU A 623 15.11 31.42 2.17
N ALA A 624 16.04 31.90 3.00
CA ALA A 624 16.09 31.54 4.41
C ALA A 624 14.83 31.97 5.16
N GLN A 625 14.27 33.15 4.85
CA GLN A 625 13.02 33.61 5.44
C GLN A 625 11.82 32.76 4.99
N ASN A 626 11.72 32.41 3.71
CA ASN A 626 10.66 31.54 3.22
C ASN A 626 10.73 30.15 3.87
N ALA A 627 11.92 29.55 3.98
CA ALA A 627 12.10 28.29 4.69
C ALA A 627 11.67 28.42 6.16
N TYR A 628 11.98 29.53 6.81
CA TYR A 628 11.51 29.83 8.15
C TYR A 628 9.97 29.85 8.24
N ASP A 629 9.32 30.61 7.37
CA ASP A 629 7.88 30.78 7.33
C ASP A 629 7.15 29.45 7.04
N TYR A 630 7.68 28.63 6.12
CA TYR A 630 7.14 27.28 5.88
C TYR A 630 7.33 26.36 7.09
N GLY A 631 8.46 26.44 7.79
CA GLY A 631 8.68 25.71 9.04
C GLY A 631 7.64 26.07 10.11
N GLU A 632 7.32 27.35 10.28
CA GLU A 632 6.27 27.82 11.20
C GLU A 632 4.87 27.32 10.80
N LEU A 633 4.58 27.26 9.49
CA LEU A 633 3.33 26.71 8.97
C LEU A 633 3.23 25.19 9.20
N ILE A 634 4.35 24.46 9.11
CA ILE A 634 4.40 23.03 9.49
C ILE A 634 4.20 22.86 11.00
N ALA A 635 4.87 23.66 11.83
CA ALA A 635 4.75 23.61 13.29
C ALA A 635 3.31 23.90 13.75
N SER A 636 2.62 24.84 13.07
CA SER A 636 1.21 25.15 13.28
C SER A 636 0.24 24.10 12.70
N LYS A 637 0.75 23.05 12.04
CA LYS A 637 0.01 21.90 11.49
C LYS A 637 -1.04 22.27 10.45
N VAL A 638 -0.83 23.38 9.74
CA VAL A 638 -1.65 23.82 8.62
C VAL A 638 -1.12 23.15 7.36
N ASN A 639 -1.97 22.50 6.55
CA ASN A 639 -1.60 21.90 5.25
C ASN A 639 -0.18 21.28 5.17
N ILE A 640 0.12 20.38 6.12
CA ILE A 640 1.48 19.88 6.39
C ILE A 640 2.16 19.34 5.12
N SER A 641 1.45 18.55 4.32
CA SER A 641 1.96 17.93 3.09
C SER A 641 2.52 18.97 2.11
N ARG A 642 1.74 20.03 1.83
CA ARG A 642 2.19 21.12 0.95
C ARG A 642 3.40 21.84 1.51
N TYR A 643 3.35 22.29 2.76
CA TYR A 643 4.43 23.11 3.31
C TYR A 643 5.70 22.31 3.60
N ARG A 644 5.63 21.00 3.82
CA ARG A 644 6.81 20.14 3.84
C ARG A 644 7.54 20.16 2.50
N ASN A 645 6.81 20.06 1.38
CA ASN A 645 7.41 20.14 0.06
C ASN A 645 8.06 21.51 -0.19
N ASP A 646 7.32 22.59 0.10
CA ASP A 646 7.83 23.96 -0.03
C ASP A 646 9.07 24.19 0.87
N PHE A 647 9.06 23.63 2.09
CA PHE A 647 10.18 23.68 3.04
C PHE A 647 11.41 22.92 2.55
N ILE A 648 11.24 21.70 2.00
CA ILE A 648 12.33 20.89 1.43
C ILE A 648 12.97 21.65 0.28
N ILE A 649 12.18 22.13 -0.69
CA ILE A 649 12.67 22.83 -1.88
C ILE A 649 13.42 24.10 -1.48
N THR A 650 12.83 24.90 -0.60
CA THR A 650 13.43 26.17 -0.18
C THR A 650 14.70 25.97 0.64
N SER A 651 14.73 24.97 1.54
CA SER A 651 15.93 24.63 2.31
C SER A 651 17.06 24.12 1.42
N ALA A 652 16.75 23.27 0.43
CA ALA A 652 17.74 22.83 -0.56
C ALA A 652 18.29 24.00 -1.39
N ALA A 653 17.47 25.00 -1.70
CA ALA A 653 17.92 26.22 -2.36
C ALA A 653 18.86 27.06 -1.48
N VAL A 654 18.58 27.20 -0.18
CA VAL A 654 19.50 27.85 0.78
C VAL A 654 20.84 27.11 0.81
N GLU A 655 20.81 25.79 0.92
CA GLU A 655 22.01 24.95 0.96
C GLU A 655 22.84 25.09 -0.33
N ARG A 656 22.19 25.08 -1.50
CA ARG A 656 22.83 25.28 -2.81
C ARG A 656 23.51 26.64 -2.91
N VAL A 657 22.79 27.72 -2.58
CA VAL A 657 23.36 29.07 -2.65
C VAL A 657 24.54 29.20 -1.69
N ALA A 658 24.45 28.66 -0.47
CA ALA A 658 25.56 28.67 0.49
C ALA A 658 26.81 27.96 -0.04
N PHE A 659 26.63 26.85 -0.76
CA PHE A 659 27.73 26.12 -1.41
C PHE A 659 28.39 26.89 -2.57
N GLN A 660 27.66 27.84 -3.18
CA GLN A 660 28.09 28.61 -4.35
C GLN A 660 28.74 29.95 -4.00
N ILE A 661 28.49 30.54 -2.83
CA ILE A 661 29.17 31.74 -2.29
C ILE A 661 30.61 31.37 -1.85
N ALA A 662 31.31 30.54 -2.62
CA ALA A 662 32.59 29.94 -2.27
C ALA A 662 33.74 30.98 -2.19
N GLU A 663 33.60 32.15 -2.81
CA GLU A 663 34.55 33.26 -2.66
C GLU A 663 34.36 33.99 -1.33
N GLY A 664 34.86 33.37 -0.24
CA GLY A 664 34.92 33.99 1.09
C GLY A 664 34.26 33.20 2.23
N SER A 665 33.47 32.17 1.92
CA SER A 665 32.88 31.31 2.95
C SER A 665 33.90 30.33 3.54
N LYS A 666 33.89 30.19 4.88
CA LYS A 666 34.76 29.23 5.57
C LYS A 666 34.02 27.92 5.81
N LYS A 667 34.57 26.83 5.28
CA LYS A 667 34.06 25.46 5.50
C LYS A 667 34.72 24.83 6.71
N ILE A 668 33.92 24.26 7.59
CA ILE A 668 34.36 23.60 8.83
C ILE A 668 33.73 22.22 8.88
N THR A 669 34.54 21.17 8.85
CA THR A 669 34.08 19.81 9.15
C THR A 669 33.80 19.70 10.64
N ILE A 670 32.60 19.28 11.02
CA ILE A 670 32.20 19.18 12.42
C ILE A 670 32.78 17.88 13.00
N PRO A 671 33.57 17.95 14.10
CA PRO A 671 34.14 16.77 14.74
C PRO A 671 33.07 15.78 15.19
N ALA A 672 33.39 14.47 15.12
CA ALA A 672 32.44 13.39 15.43
C ALA A 672 31.65 13.60 16.74
N LYS A 673 32.37 13.95 17.82
CA LYS A 673 31.81 14.21 19.15
C LYS A 673 30.81 15.36 19.24
N SER A 674 30.83 16.30 18.29
CA SER A 674 30.00 17.51 18.30
C SER A 674 28.77 17.41 17.38
N ARG A 675 28.70 16.39 16.51
CA ARG A 675 27.64 16.27 15.48
C ARG A 675 26.24 16.15 16.08
N ARG A 676 26.05 15.30 17.10
CA ARG A 676 24.75 15.16 17.80
C ARG A 676 24.32 16.47 18.47
N LEU A 677 25.26 17.16 19.13
CA LEU A 677 25.02 18.48 19.72
C LEU A 677 24.60 19.51 18.67
N VAL A 678 25.28 19.57 17.52
CA VAL A 678 24.91 20.46 16.42
C VAL A 678 23.50 20.16 15.91
N LEU A 679 23.15 18.90 15.63
CA LEU A 679 21.80 18.54 15.20
C LEU A 679 20.74 18.94 16.23
N SER A 680 21.03 18.73 17.52
CA SER A 680 20.12 19.15 18.60
C SER A 680 19.98 20.68 18.69
N ALA A 681 21.06 21.43 18.47
CA ALA A 681 21.08 22.88 18.54
C ALA A 681 20.37 23.57 17.34
N LEU A 682 20.28 22.88 16.19
CA LEU A 682 19.52 23.35 15.03
C LEU A 682 18.01 23.23 15.21
N LYS A 683 17.55 22.37 16.13
CA LYS A 683 16.14 22.18 16.44
C LYS A 683 15.64 23.33 17.30
N ARG A 684 14.65 24.08 16.80
CA ARG A 684 14.00 25.16 17.54
C ARG A 684 12.94 24.61 18.50
N GLU A 685 12.43 25.47 19.37
CA GLU A 685 11.37 25.14 20.35
C GLU A 685 10.09 24.62 19.68
N ASN A 686 9.81 25.08 18.45
CA ASN A 686 8.68 24.63 17.64
C ASN A 686 8.85 23.18 17.10
N GLY A 687 10.01 22.56 17.34
CA GLY A 687 10.35 21.20 16.90
C GLY A 687 10.92 21.10 15.49
N ILE A 688 11.03 22.20 14.75
CA ILE A 688 11.61 22.27 13.40
C ILE A 688 13.12 22.47 13.51
N SER A 689 13.87 21.62 12.82
CA SER A 689 15.30 21.75 12.58
C SER A 689 15.52 22.38 11.22
N TYR A 690 16.20 23.52 11.20
CA TYR A 690 16.62 24.21 9.98
C TYR A 690 18.05 23.78 9.63
N SER A 691 18.41 23.79 8.35
CA SER A 691 19.81 23.57 7.91
C SER A 691 20.67 24.83 8.03
N PHE A 692 20.21 25.85 8.75
CA PHE A 692 20.93 27.12 8.87
C PHE A 692 20.65 27.87 10.17
N VAL A 693 21.57 28.78 10.50
CA VAL A 693 21.55 29.67 11.67
C VAL A 693 21.84 31.09 11.17
N LYS A 694 20.93 32.03 11.42
CA LYS A 694 21.12 33.43 11.00
C LYS A 694 22.23 34.10 11.84
N PRO A 695 22.93 35.13 11.34
CA PRO A 695 24.01 35.79 12.08
C PRO A 695 23.60 36.22 13.50
N LYS A 696 22.40 36.79 13.64
CA LYS A 696 21.84 37.23 14.93
C LYS A 696 21.57 36.09 15.94
N GLU A 697 21.49 34.84 15.47
CA GLU A 697 21.21 33.64 16.26
C GLU A 697 22.49 32.84 16.55
N MET A 698 23.63 33.25 15.98
CA MET A 698 24.87 32.47 16.01
C MET A 698 25.45 32.34 17.41
N SER A 699 25.37 33.39 18.25
CA SER A 699 25.84 33.33 19.63
C SER A 699 25.11 32.26 20.45
N GLU A 700 23.78 32.25 20.39
CA GLU A 700 22.94 31.25 21.09
C GLU A 700 23.22 29.84 20.57
N PHE A 701 23.38 29.67 19.25
CA PHE A 701 23.73 28.39 18.66
C PHE A 701 25.10 27.88 19.13
N LEU A 702 26.11 28.76 19.18
CA LEU A 702 27.46 28.40 19.63
C LEU A 702 27.50 28.01 21.11
N GLU A 703 26.72 28.68 21.95
CA GLU A 703 26.57 28.33 23.37
C GLU A 703 25.98 26.92 23.55
N LYS A 704 25.04 26.50 22.67
CA LYS A 704 24.44 25.16 22.73
C LYS A 704 25.41 24.04 22.34
N ILE A 705 26.44 24.31 21.54
CA ILE A 705 27.34 23.27 20.98
C ILE A 705 28.74 23.25 21.63
N SER A 706 29.05 24.18 22.53
CA SER A 706 30.39 24.33 23.13
C SER A 706 30.31 24.66 24.61
N ASP A 707 31.08 23.94 25.44
CA ASP A 707 31.27 24.27 26.86
C ASP A 707 32.11 25.54 27.08
N LYS A 708 32.78 26.03 26.02
CA LYS A 708 33.61 27.24 26.05
C LYS A 708 32.94 28.38 25.29
N PRO A 709 33.04 29.64 25.78
CA PRO A 709 32.48 30.78 25.09
C PRO A 709 33.06 30.89 23.67
N PRO A 710 32.23 31.21 22.67
CA PRO A 710 32.68 31.25 21.30
C PRO A 710 33.79 32.28 21.09
N SER A 711 34.74 31.95 20.22
CA SER A 711 35.70 32.95 19.74
C SER A 711 34.92 34.10 19.09
N SER A 712 35.13 35.32 19.56
CA SER A 712 34.46 36.54 19.04
C SER A 712 34.61 36.72 17.54
N LYS A 713 35.57 36.04 16.90
CA LYS A 713 35.81 36.03 15.46
C LYS A 713 34.72 35.34 14.62
N ILE A 714 33.84 34.53 15.21
CA ILE A 714 32.78 33.79 14.46
C ILE A 714 31.44 34.57 14.44
N ILE A 715 31.30 35.59 15.29
CA ILE A 715 30.04 36.31 15.49
C ILE A 715 29.49 37.06 14.25
N PRO A 716 30.29 37.61 13.30
CA PRO A 716 29.73 38.31 12.14
C PRO A 716 29.24 37.36 11.02
N PHE A 717 29.14 36.05 11.28
CA PHE A 717 28.72 35.05 10.29
C PHE A 717 27.40 34.38 10.70
N GLY A 718 26.58 34.04 9.71
CA GLY A 718 25.60 32.96 9.85
C GLY A 718 26.23 31.62 9.46
N ALA A 719 25.52 30.53 9.71
CA ALA A 719 25.98 29.19 9.38
C ALA A 719 24.95 28.43 8.54
N VAL A 720 25.41 27.64 7.57
CA VAL A 720 24.60 26.63 6.89
C VAL A 720 25.22 25.27 7.15
N ILE A 721 24.42 24.33 7.65
CA ILE A 721 24.84 22.99 8.08
C ILE A 721 24.25 21.98 7.11
N VAL A 722 25.13 21.20 6.50
CA VAL A 722 24.77 20.18 5.51
C VAL A 722 25.39 18.85 5.89
N SER A 723 24.67 17.76 5.58
CA SER A 723 25.21 16.42 5.65
C SER A 723 26.17 16.19 4.47
N THR A 724 27.31 15.55 4.68
CA THR A 724 28.14 15.02 3.60
C THR A 724 27.65 13.60 3.28
N PRO A 725 26.88 13.40 2.19
CA PRO A 725 26.27 12.11 1.90
C PRO A 725 27.31 11.07 1.50
N TYR A 726 26.87 9.80 1.42
CA TYR A 726 27.67 8.67 0.92
C TYR A 726 28.88 8.30 1.78
N LYS A 727 28.80 8.59 3.08
CA LYS A 727 29.72 8.07 4.09
C LYS A 727 28.94 7.19 5.05
N LYS A 728 29.32 5.93 5.13
CA LYS A 728 28.74 4.98 6.07
C LYS A 728 29.32 5.19 7.47
N PHE A 729 28.45 5.13 8.47
CA PHE A 729 28.82 5.20 9.88
C PHE A 729 28.44 3.91 10.57
N ASP A 730 29.44 3.18 11.05
CA ASP A 730 29.24 1.99 11.88
C ASP A 730 29.08 2.40 13.35
N GLU A 731 28.07 3.24 13.63
CA GLU A 731 27.65 3.47 15.02
C GLU A 731 26.86 2.26 15.54
N PRO A 732 27.14 1.80 16.76
CA PRO A 732 26.36 0.72 17.37
C PRO A 732 24.88 1.14 17.45
N LEU A 733 23.98 0.19 17.16
CA LEU A 733 22.55 0.42 17.26
C LEU A 733 22.16 0.53 18.74
N GLU A 734 21.65 1.70 19.12
CA GLU A 734 21.02 1.89 20.42
C GLU A 734 19.69 1.13 20.43
N ARG A 735 19.55 0.14 21.32
CA ARG A 735 18.29 -0.57 21.47
C ARG A 735 17.27 0.37 22.07
N LEU A 736 16.17 0.59 21.35
CA LEU A 736 15.06 1.35 21.89
C LEU A 736 14.47 0.58 23.06
N GLU A 737 14.19 1.29 24.16
CA GLU A 737 13.20 0.85 25.14
C GLU A 737 11.84 0.86 24.45
N THR A 738 11.59 -0.14 23.61
CA THR A 738 10.27 -0.31 23.04
C THR A 738 9.36 -0.63 24.23
N PRO A 739 8.30 0.17 24.47
CA PRO A 739 7.31 -0.22 25.46
C PRO A 739 6.92 -1.66 25.11
N ARG A 740 7.05 -2.58 26.08
CA ARG A 740 6.83 -4.01 25.83
C ARG A 740 5.44 -4.18 25.25
N ASN A 741 5.37 -4.32 23.92
CA ASN A 741 4.09 -4.44 23.21
C ASN A 741 3.39 -5.75 23.59
N GLN A 742 4.17 -6.74 24.02
CA GLN A 742 3.67 -7.93 24.69
C GLN A 742 3.56 -7.65 26.18
N VAL A 743 2.32 -7.49 26.62
CA VAL A 743 2.00 -7.44 28.04
C VAL A 743 1.48 -8.81 28.42
N GLU A 744 2.22 -9.52 29.27
CA GLU A 744 1.73 -10.74 29.89
C GLU A 744 0.61 -10.38 30.86
N ILE A 745 -0.62 -10.42 30.37
CA ILE A 745 -1.80 -10.23 31.21
C ILE A 745 -2.00 -11.51 32.03
N PRO A 746 -1.99 -11.43 33.37
CA PRO A 746 -2.24 -12.60 34.21
C PRO A 746 -3.57 -13.27 33.86
N LYS A 747 -3.62 -14.60 33.89
CA LYS A 747 -4.84 -15.37 33.55
C LYS A 747 -6.01 -14.99 34.44
N GLU A 748 -5.74 -14.62 35.69
CA GLU A 748 -6.71 -14.16 36.68
C GLU A 748 -7.37 -12.85 36.24
N VAL A 749 -6.58 -11.94 35.65
CA VAL A 749 -7.06 -10.66 35.13
C VAL A 749 -7.98 -10.87 33.92
N ILE A 750 -7.57 -11.72 32.98
CA ILE A 750 -8.41 -12.11 31.83
C ILE A 750 -9.71 -12.76 32.31
N SER A 751 -9.63 -13.66 33.28
CA SER A 751 -10.81 -14.31 33.87
C SER A 751 -11.74 -13.31 34.54
N ALA A 752 -11.22 -12.33 35.27
CA ALA A 752 -12.02 -11.28 35.90
C ALA A 752 -12.76 -10.43 34.86
N ILE A 753 -12.07 -9.99 33.80
CA ILE A 753 -12.68 -9.24 32.69
C ILE A 753 -13.78 -10.09 32.03
N ASN A 754 -13.53 -11.36 31.73
CA ASN A 754 -14.51 -12.23 31.09
C ASN A 754 -15.75 -12.50 31.95
N SER A 755 -15.57 -12.62 33.26
CA SER A 755 -16.68 -12.73 34.23
C SER A 755 -17.50 -11.45 34.24
N GLU A 756 -16.85 -10.28 34.38
CA GLU A 756 -17.51 -8.98 34.38
C GLU A 756 -18.28 -8.72 33.07
N VAL A 757 -17.68 -9.00 31.92
CA VAL A 757 -18.34 -8.89 30.61
C VAL A 757 -19.55 -9.80 30.52
N SER A 758 -19.44 -11.03 31.03
CA SER A 758 -20.56 -11.97 31.01
C SER A 758 -21.70 -11.56 31.93
N GLU A 759 -21.41 -10.96 33.08
CA GLU A 759 -22.41 -10.39 33.99
C GLU A 759 -23.11 -9.19 33.34
N LYS A 760 -22.36 -8.23 32.80
CA LYS A 760 -22.92 -7.05 32.11
C LYS A 760 -23.77 -7.40 30.89
N ILE A 761 -23.41 -8.46 30.16
CA ILE A 761 -24.24 -9.00 29.09
C ILE A 761 -25.56 -9.52 29.64
N LYS A 762 -25.55 -10.29 30.74
CA LYS A 762 -26.78 -10.79 31.38
C LYS A 762 -27.68 -9.65 31.89
N GLU A 763 -27.06 -8.56 32.36
CA GLU A 763 -27.75 -7.36 32.83
C GLU A 763 -28.26 -6.46 31.69
N GLY A 764 -27.89 -6.73 30.43
CA GLY A 764 -28.28 -5.92 29.28
C GLY A 764 -27.68 -4.52 29.28
N ILE A 765 -26.50 -4.35 29.91
CA ILE A 765 -25.83 -3.06 30.04
C ILE A 765 -25.27 -2.56 28.70
N PHE A 766 -24.83 -3.48 27.84
CA PHE A 766 -24.29 -3.12 26.54
C PHE A 766 -25.39 -2.69 25.57
N VAL A 767 -25.14 -1.60 24.84
CA VAL A 767 -26.00 -1.11 23.76
C VAL A 767 -25.81 -1.97 22.52
N SER A 768 -24.58 -2.40 22.26
CA SER A 768 -24.25 -3.31 21.16
C SER A 768 -24.69 -4.74 21.43
N ARG A 769 -24.80 -5.53 20.36
CA ARG A 769 -25.15 -6.95 20.43
C ARG A 769 -24.08 -7.75 21.19
N ASP A 770 -24.54 -8.67 22.06
CA ASP A 770 -23.70 -9.53 22.90
C ASP A 770 -22.58 -10.24 22.13
N ASP A 771 -22.89 -10.83 20.97
CA ASP A 771 -21.90 -11.54 20.14
C ASP A 771 -20.77 -10.61 19.67
N ASN A 772 -21.11 -9.37 19.33
CA ASN A 772 -20.12 -8.38 18.90
C ASN A 772 -19.22 -7.97 20.07
N ILE A 773 -19.80 -7.80 21.26
CA ILE A 773 -19.04 -7.46 22.48
C ILE A 773 -18.09 -8.59 22.84
N ARG A 774 -18.56 -9.85 22.89
CA ARG A 774 -17.71 -11.02 23.16
C ARG A 774 -16.57 -11.13 22.16
N SER A 775 -16.87 -10.99 20.87
CA SER A 775 -15.85 -11.02 19.81
C SER A 775 -14.84 -9.88 19.96
N ALA A 776 -15.28 -8.66 20.28
CA ALA A 776 -14.37 -7.53 20.49
C ALA A 776 -13.44 -7.73 21.69
N HIS A 777 -13.96 -8.23 22.82
CA HIS A 777 -13.12 -8.55 23.98
C HIS A 777 -12.09 -9.64 23.65
N GLN A 778 -12.49 -10.68 22.91
CA GLN A 778 -11.57 -11.73 22.45
C GLN A 778 -10.46 -11.14 21.56
N GLN A 779 -10.81 -10.27 20.60
CA GLN A 779 -9.84 -9.61 19.72
C GLN A 779 -8.84 -8.75 20.50
N VAL A 780 -9.31 -7.97 21.50
CA VAL A 780 -8.42 -7.19 22.38
C VAL A 780 -7.46 -8.09 23.15
N GLN A 781 -7.97 -9.18 23.75
CA GLN A 781 -7.14 -10.12 24.51
C GLN A 781 -6.08 -10.79 23.64
N GLU A 782 -6.43 -11.18 22.43
CA GLU A 782 -5.51 -11.80 21.48
C GLU A 782 -4.45 -10.82 20.97
N ALA A 783 -4.86 -9.58 20.66
CA ALA A 783 -3.95 -8.50 20.30
C ALA A 783 -2.90 -8.27 21.39
N LEU A 784 -3.33 -8.17 22.66
CA LEU A 784 -2.42 -7.98 23.79
C LEU A 784 -1.52 -9.18 24.05
N LYS A 785 -2.09 -10.40 24.01
CA LYS A 785 -1.34 -11.64 24.24
C LYS A 785 -0.21 -11.82 23.22
N ASN A 786 -0.47 -11.49 21.96
CA ASN A 786 0.47 -11.73 20.87
C ASN A 786 1.31 -10.49 20.53
N GLY A 787 1.02 -9.33 21.11
CA GLY A 787 1.64 -8.04 20.76
C GLY A 787 1.24 -7.54 19.36
N LEU A 788 0.08 -7.98 18.86
CA LEU A 788 -0.47 -7.63 17.56
C LEU A 788 -1.31 -6.35 17.64
N PRO A 789 -1.38 -5.54 16.57
CA PRO A 789 -2.31 -4.43 16.52
C PRO A 789 -3.76 -4.92 16.45
N LEU A 790 -4.65 -4.26 17.19
CA LEU A 790 -6.09 -4.45 17.08
C LEU A 790 -6.58 -3.81 15.78
N ALA A 791 -7.12 -4.62 14.87
CA ALA A 791 -7.73 -4.13 13.64
C ALA A 791 -9.12 -3.55 13.92
N VAL A 792 -9.19 -2.23 14.16
CA VAL A 792 -10.44 -1.56 14.57
C VAL A 792 -11.45 -1.40 13.45
N SER A 793 -11.03 -1.56 12.19
CA SER A 793 -11.89 -1.50 10.99
C SER A 793 -13.01 -2.55 10.98
N TYR A 794 -12.93 -3.57 11.86
CA TYR A 794 -13.94 -4.62 12.00
C TYR A 794 -14.86 -4.43 13.18
N LEU A 795 -14.41 -3.62 14.13
CA LEU A 795 -15.23 -3.26 15.27
C LEU A 795 -16.12 -2.12 14.82
N GLN A 796 -17.43 -2.29 15.00
CA GLN A 796 -18.29 -1.13 14.90
C GLN A 796 -17.77 -0.11 15.92
N PRO A 797 -17.65 1.18 15.57
CA PRO A 797 -17.01 2.12 16.47
C PRO A 797 -17.61 2.13 17.88
N GLN A 798 -18.92 1.90 18.01
CA GLN A 798 -19.58 1.78 19.32
C GLN A 798 -19.16 0.53 20.11
N VAL A 799 -18.96 -0.60 19.42
CA VAL A 799 -18.48 -1.84 20.03
C VAL A 799 -17.05 -1.65 20.56
N PHE A 800 -16.21 -0.93 19.82
CA PHE A 800 -14.85 -0.60 20.28
C PHE A 800 -14.89 0.19 21.60
N VAL A 801 -15.71 1.23 21.68
CA VAL A 801 -15.85 2.07 22.89
C VAL A 801 -16.34 1.26 24.08
N GLU A 802 -17.35 0.41 23.87
CA GLU A 802 -17.88 -0.44 24.94
C GLU A 802 -16.87 -1.49 25.42
N ALA A 803 -16.16 -2.13 24.49
CA ALA A 803 -15.20 -3.17 24.82
C ALA A 803 -13.92 -2.62 25.47
N ILE A 804 -13.35 -1.54 24.92
CA ILE A 804 -12.07 -0.98 25.39
C ILE A 804 -12.15 -0.46 26.82
N ARG A 805 -13.35 0.00 27.24
CA ARG A 805 -13.63 0.42 28.62
C ARG A 805 -13.23 -0.64 29.65
N GLY A 806 -13.48 -1.92 29.36
CA GLY A 806 -13.13 -3.04 30.26
C GLY A 806 -11.62 -3.20 30.48
N TYR A 807 -10.80 -2.51 29.69
CA TYR A 807 -9.34 -2.55 29.78
C TYR A 807 -8.74 -1.23 30.26
N LEU A 808 -9.51 -0.18 30.56
CA LEU A 808 -8.92 1.12 30.93
C LEU A 808 -8.37 1.15 32.35
N TYR A 809 -9.10 0.55 33.29
CA TYR A 809 -8.82 0.69 34.72
C TYR A 809 -7.72 -0.25 35.19
N ALA A 810 -6.89 0.22 36.11
CA ALA A 810 -5.86 -0.55 36.79
C ALA A 810 -6.51 -1.73 37.53
N LEU A 811 -6.06 -2.95 37.19
CA LEU A 811 -6.55 -4.17 37.81
C LEU A 811 -5.57 -4.62 38.89
N HIS A 812 -6.08 -4.76 40.10
CA HIS A 812 -5.33 -5.34 41.22
C HIS A 812 -5.50 -6.85 41.20
N PHE A 813 -4.39 -7.59 41.21
CA PHE A 813 -4.38 -9.05 41.31
C PHE A 813 -3.44 -9.52 42.41
N GLY A 814 -3.80 -10.62 43.09
CA GLY A 814 -3.09 -11.12 44.27
C GLY A 814 -3.09 -10.15 45.46
N ARG A 815 -2.10 -10.25 46.35
CA ARG A 815 -1.97 -9.43 47.58
C ARG A 815 -1.48 -7.99 47.33
N LYS A 816 -2.03 -7.28 46.32
CA LYS A 816 -1.74 -5.86 45.92
C LYS A 816 -0.74 -5.63 44.77
N LYS A 817 -0.60 -6.53 43.78
CA LYS A 817 0.12 -6.14 42.55
C LYS A 817 -0.85 -5.40 41.62
N THR A 818 -0.44 -4.22 41.16
CA THR A 818 -1.14 -3.46 40.12
C THR A 818 -0.47 -3.77 38.80
N LEU A 819 -1.26 -4.08 37.77
CA LEU A 819 -0.72 -4.23 36.42
C LEU A 819 -0.18 -2.88 35.96
N GLU A 820 1.03 -2.86 35.39
CA GLU A 820 1.58 -1.63 34.82
C GLU A 820 0.73 -1.18 33.62
N PRO A 821 0.64 0.15 33.38
CA PRO A 821 -0.01 0.67 32.19
C PRO A 821 0.52 -0.01 30.93
N ALA A 822 -0.40 -0.40 30.06
CA ALA A 822 -0.10 -1.07 28.81
C ALA A 822 -0.62 -0.26 27.63
N TYR A 823 -0.16 -0.62 26.44
CA TYR A 823 -0.48 0.09 25.21
C TYR A 823 -0.97 -0.89 24.14
N LEU A 824 -2.24 -0.75 23.76
CA LEU A 824 -2.85 -1.54 22.71
C LEU A 824 -2.53 -0.92 21.36
N ARG A 825 -1.73 -1.60 20.54
CA ARG A 825 -1.49 -1.18 19.14
C ARG A 825 -2.81 -1.20 18.35
N VAL A 826 -3.02 -0.25 17.44
CA VAL A 826 -4.28 -0.11 16.68
C VAL A 826 -3.98 0.01 15.19
N ALA A 827 -4.59 -0.84 14.37
CA ALA A 827 -4.46 -0.80 12.90
C ALA A 827 -5.79 -0.47 12.22
N TYR A 828 -5.71 0.24 11.10
CA TYR A 828 -6.84 0.69 10.29
C TYR A 828 -6.94 -0.09 8.97
N ASN A 829 -8.04 0.13 8.22
CA ASN A 829 -8.31 -0.60 6.98
C ASN A 829 -7.42 -0.20 5.78
N ASP A 830 -6.69 0.91 5.89
CA ASP A 830 -5.71 1.36 4.91
C ASP A 830 -4.30 0.80 5.19
N GLY A 831 -4.20 -0.17 6.10
CA GLY A 831 -2.93 -0.79 6.53
C GLY A 831 -2.15 0.05 7.54
N GLY A 832 -2.60 1.28 7.82
CA GLY A 832 -1.91 2.20 8.71
C GLY A 832 -2.08 1.86 10.18
N GLU A 833 -0.99 2.00 10.94
CA GLU A 833 -0.99 1.84 12.40
C GLU A 833 -1.05 3.18 13.13
N GLY A 834 -2.07 3.33 13.97
CA GLY A 834 -2.31 4.48 14.83
C GLY A 834 -1.31 4.62 15.98
N LYS A 835 -1.50 5.65 16.81
CA LYS A 835 -0.77 5.69 18.09
C LYS A 835 -1.34 4.61 19.01
N PRO A 836 -0.50 3.91 19.79
CA PRO A 836 -0.99 2.90 20.73
C PRO A 836 -2.01 3.50 21.70
N PHE A 837 -3.11 2.77 21.92
CA PHE A 837 -4.19 3.16 22.80
C PHE A 837 -3.87 2.76 24.25
N PRO A 838 -3.85 3.71 25.20
CA PRO A 838 -3.50 3.41 26.58
C PRO A 838 -4.57 2.58 27.29
N ILE A 839 -4.14 1.53 27.99
CA ILE A 839 -4.99 0.60 28.76
C ILE A 839 -4.35 0.33 30.13
N PHE A 840 -5.15 -0.10 31.10
CA PHE A 840 -4.78 -0.33 32.51
C PHE A 840 -4.08 0.87 33.15
N CYS A 841 -4.45 2.07 32.72
CA CYS A 841 -3.74 3.31 33.00
C CYS A 841 -4.55 4.28 33.88
N LEU A 842 -5.76 3.87 34.26
CA LEU A 842 -6.74 4.64 35.02
C LEU A 842 -6.94 4.01 36.41
N ASP A 843 -6.70 4.74 37.49
CA ASP A 843 -6.99 4.20 38.84
C ASP A 843 -8.48 3.87 39.03
N LYS A 844 -8.81 2.90 39.89
CA LYS A 844 -10.20 2.57 40.23
C LYS A 844 -10.94 3.80 40.77
N GLU A 845 -12.21 3.90 40.38
CA GLU A 845 -13.15 5.03 40.53
C GLU A 845 -12.75 6.11 41.56
N PRO A 846 -12.35 7.32 41.11
CA PRO A 846 -12.10 8.43 42.01
C PRO A 846 -13.40 8.86 42.69
N LYS A 847 -13.29 9.47 43.89
CA LYS A 847 -14.44 10.16 44.51
C LYS A 847 -14.84 11.34 43.62
N VAL A 848 -15.91 11.16 42.87
CA VAL A 848 -16.50 12.18 41.99
C VAL A 848 -17.03 13.32 42.87
N GLY A 849 -16.65 14.57 42.56
CA GLY A 849 -17.20 15.76 43.22
C GLY A 849 -18.73 15.83 43.10
N LYS A 850 -19.39 16.61 43.98
CA LYS A 850 -20.86 16.71 43.97
C LYS A 850 -21.43 17.56 42.83
N HIS A 851 -20.61 18.38 42.17
CA HIS A 851 -21.06 19.36 41.19
C HIS A 851 -20.33 19.16 39.85
N PHE A 852 -21.10 18.87 38.80
CA PHE A 852 -20.61 18.67 37.43
C PHE A 852 -21.50 19.44 36.46
N TYR A 853 -20.89 20.05 35.44
CA TYR A 853 -21.61 20.61 34.31
C TYR A 853 -21.82 19.56 33.23
N ASP A 854 -23.07 19.26 32.93
CA ASP A 854 -23.44 18.36 31.84
C ASP A 854 -23.29 19.08 30.49
N PHE A 855 -22.45 18.54 29.61
CA PHE A 855 -22.18 19.14 28.30
C PHE A 855 -22.34 18.11 27.17
N PRO A 856 -23.41 18.18 26.36
CA PRO A 856 -23.60 17.26 25.25
C PRO A 856 -22.85 17.72 24.00
N ALA A 857 -21.85 16.94 23.58
CA ALA A 857 -21.03 17.19 22.41
C ALA A 857 -21.02 15.97 21.49
N GLN A 858 -21.02 16.17 20.18
CA GLN A 858 -20.78 15.07 19.23
C GLN A 858 -19.35 15.11 18.71
N ILE A 859 -18.84 13.94 18.32
CA ILE A 859 -17.47 13.81 17.82
C ILE A 859 -17.30 14.52 16.47
N VAL A 860 -18.11 14.18 15.45
CA VAL A 860 -17.97 14.72 14.09
C VAL A 860 -19.30 15.30 13.57
N SER A 861 -19.26 16.51 13.03
CA SER A 861 -20.43 17.19 12.45
C SER A 861 -20.98 16.51 11.19
N LEU A 862 -22.28 16.69 10.89
CA LEU A 862 -22.90 16.35 9.59
C LEU A 862 -22.77 14.89 9.13
N ARG A 863 -22.33 13.97 10.00
CA ARG A 863 -22.31 12.52 9.73
C ARG A 863 -23.62 11.85 10.10
N HIS A 864 -24.35 12.43 11.06
CA HIS A 864 -25.67 12.00 11.45
C HIS A 864 -26.50 13.24 11.84
N MET A 865 -27.38 13.70 10.94
CA MET A 865 -28.17 14.94 11.13
C MET A 865 -28.98 14.95 12.44
N LEU A 866 -29.36 13.78 12.95
CA LEU A 866 -30.04 13.70 14.27
C LEU A 866 -29.07 14.00 15.42
N GLY A 867 -27.79 13.61 15.31
CA GLY A 867 -26.78 13.94 16.31
C GLY A 867 -26.62 15.45 16.47
N ASP A 868 -26.63 16.20 15.36
CA ASP A 868 -26.56 17.66 15.38
C ASP A 868 -27.70 18.31 16.19
N LEU A 869 -28.88 17.67 16.28
CA LEU A 869 -30.02 18.17 17.06
C LEU A 869 -29.92 17.84 18.56
N ALA A 870 -29.18 16.80 18.95
CA ALA A 870 -29.08 16.35 20.35
C ALA A 870 -27.84 16.88 21.08
N THR A 871 -27.01 17.67 20.42
CA THR A 871 -25.75 18.18 20.98
C THR A 871 -25.64 19.68 20.84
N GLU A 872 -24.96 20.34 21.77
CA GLU A 872 -24.69 21.77 21.69
C GLU A 872 -23.66 22.09 20.61
N CYS A 873 -22.71 21.18 20.37
CA CYS A 873 -21.69 21.37 19.35
C CYS A 873 -21.11 20.06 18.81
N SER A 874 -20.45 20.18 17.65
CA SER A 874 -19.51 19.18 17.13
C SER A 874 -18.08 19.59 17.41
N ILE A 875 -17.29 18.68 17.96
CA ILE A 875 -15.87 18.95 18.26
C ILE A 875 -15.06 19.01 16.96
N ILE A 876 -15.35 18.13 16.01
CA ILE A 876 -14.64 18.00 14.73
C ILE A 876 -15.60 18.25 13.58
N ARG A 877 -15.19 19.05 12.58
CA ARG A 877 -15.96 19.19 11.33
C ARG A 877 -15.61 18.09 10.35
N ASN A 878 -16.62 17.54 9.67
CA ASN A 878 -16.38 16.48 8.70
C ASN A 878 -15.39 16.87 7.58
N VAL A 879 -15.48 18.11 7.08
CA VAL A 879 -14.57 18.62 6.04
C VAL A 879 -13.11 18.69 6.50
N GLU A 880 -12.86 18.91 7.80
CA GLU A 880 -11.51 19.05 8.33
C GLU A 880 -10.82 17.69 8.45
N ILE A 881 -11.56 16.68 8.93
CA ILE A 881 -11.03 15.33 9.07
C ILE A 881 -10.93 14.60 7.73
N GLN A 882 -11.84 14.84 6.78
CA GLN A 882 -11.76 14.26 5.43
C GLN A 882 -10.61 14.81 4.58
N ARG A 883 -10.05 15.96 4.94
CA ARG A 883 -8.86 16.53 4.29
C ARG A 883 -7.55 15.87 4.74
N LYS A 884 -7.60 15.00 5.75
CA LYS A 884 -6.45 14.22 6.19
C LYS A 884 -6.24 13.06 5.23
N GLU A 885 -4.99 12.77 4.93
CA GLU A 885 -4.64 11.91 3.81
C GLU A 885 -4.93 10.43 4.08
N ASP A 886 -4.83 10.01 5.34
CA ASP A 886 -4.99 8.63 5.79
C ASP A 886 -5.63 8.54 7.19
N SER A 887 -5.92 7.32 7.63
CA SER A 887 -6.54 7.03 8.93
C SER A 887 -5.68 7.47 10.11
N VAL A 888 -4.36 7.33 10.02
CA VAL A 888 -3.45 7.68 11.12
C VAL A 888 -3.43 9.19 11.35
N GLU A 889 -3.44 10.00 10.29
CA GLU A 889 -3.58 11.45 10.37
C GLU A 889 -4.96 11.89 10.85
N GLN A 890 -6.02 11.18 10.46
CA GLN A 890 -7.38 11.41 10.97
C GLN A 890 -7.46 11.17 12.48
N GLU A 891 -6.84 10.09 12.97
CA GLU A 891 -6.76 9.78 14.39
C GLU A 891 -5.99 10.86 15.16
N ASP A 892 -4.78 11.21 14.72
CA ASP A 892 -3.95 12.21 15.40
C ASP A 892 -4.61 13.60 15.37
N PHE A 893 -5.30 13.95 14.29
CA PHE A 893 -6.11 15.17 14.21
C PHE A 893 -7.27 15.14 15.20
N ALA A 894 -8.02 14.04 15.26
CA ALA A 894 -9.13 13.88 16.20
C ALA A 894 -8.66 13.96 17.65
N PHE A 895 -7.57 13.26 17.98
CA PHE A 895 -6.92 13.33 19.29
C PHE A 895 -6.60 14.77 19.68
N ARG A 896 -5.87 15.51 18.82
CA ARG A 896 -5.45 16.90 19.12
C ARG A 896 -6.65 17.83 19.29
N LYS A 897 -7.64 17.73 18.41
CA LYS A 897 -8.83 18.58 18.45
C LYS A 897 -9.67 18.34 19.69
N VAL A 898 -9.88 17.07 20.05
CA VAL A 898 -10.65 16.69 21.25
C VAL A 898 -9.89 17.06 22.51
N TYR A 899 -8.59 16.76 22.58
CA TYR A 899 -7.76 17.11 23.72
C TYR A 899 -7.81 18.61 23.99
N PHE A 900 -7.55 19.42 22.96
CA PHE A 900 -7.59 20.88 23.06
C PHE A 900 -8.98 21.40 23.47
N PHE A 901 -10.04 20.86 22.88
CA PHE A 901 -11.41 21.27 23.19
C PHE A 901 -11.77 21.02 24.66
N ILE A 902 -11.57 19.79 25.15
CA ILE A 902 -11.94 19.41 26.52
C ILE A 902 -11.06 20.13 27.54
N GLU A 903 -9.74 20.20 27.32
CA GLU A 903 -8.82 20.93 28.19
C GLU A 903 -9.23 22.40 28.31
N THR A 904 -9.50 23.06 27.19
CA THR A 904 -9.91 24.47 27.18
C THR A 904 -11.25 24.67 27.88
N LEU A 905 -12.22 23.77 27.67
CA LEU A 905 -13.52 23.82 28.33
C LEU A 905 -13.40 23.64 29.85
N LEU A 906 -12.58 22.69 30.31
CA LEU A 906 -12.30 22.49 31.74
C LEU A 906 -11.65 23.71 32.38
N ARG A 907 -10.65 24.30 31.71
CA ARG A 907 -9.98 25.52 32.18
C ARG A 907 -10.93 26.71 32.24
N LEU A 908 -11.85 26.82 31.29
CA LEU A 908 -12.90 27.84 31.29
C LEU A 908 -13.88 27.63 32.46
N ILE A 909 -14.33 26.38 32.71
CA ILE A 909 -15.17 26.01 33.86
C ILE A 909 -14.51 26.39 35.19
N GLN A 910 -13.21 26.12 35.29
CA GLN A 910 -12.43 26.38 36.49
C GLN A 910 -11.98 27.84 36.62
N LYS A 911 -12.35 28.71 35.65
CA LYS A 911 -11.97 30.13 35.59
C LYS A 911 -10.45 30.36 35.53
N GLU A 912 -9.71 29.39 34.97
CA GLU A 912 -8.26 29.47 34.75
C GLU A 912 -7.89 30.26 33.49
N VAL A 913 -8.84 30.44 32.56
CA VAL A 913 -8.67 31.19 31.31
C VAL A 913 -9.91 32.05 31.08
N LEU A 914 -9.71 33.26 30.58
CA LEU A 914 -10.79 34.18 30.22
C LEU A 914 -11.43 33.80 28.89
N ILE A 915 -12.74 33.98 28.76
CA ILE A 915 -13.45 33.65 27.51
C ILE A 915 -12.87 34.40 26.32
N GLU A 916 -12.49 35.67 26.51
CA GLU A 916 -11.92 36.54 25.48
C GLU A 916 -10.58 36.00 24.93
N GLU A 917 -9.82 35.26 25.75
CA GLU A 917 -8.58 34.59 25.32
C GLU A 917 -8.89 33.35 24.49
N VAL A 918 -9.91 32.59 24.89
CA VAL A 918 -10.36 31.39 24.17
C VAL A 918 -10.99 31.75 22.82
N GLU A 919 -11.78 32.83 22.75
CA GLU A 919 -12.45 33.27 21.52
C GLU A 919 -11.46 33.60 20.39
N LYS A 920 -10.28 34.14 20.74
CA LYS A 920 -9.21 34.42 19.77
C LYS A 920 -8.70 33.16 19.09
N THR A 921 -8.77 32.01 19.77
CA THR A 921 -8.25 30.74 19.25
C THR A 921 -9.34 29.89 18.60
N THR A 922 -10.58 29.91 19.11
CA THR A 922 -11.64 29.02 18.62
C THR A 922 -13.03 29.65 18.70
N ARG A 923 -13.61 29.96 17.54
CA ARG A 923 -14.97 30.54 17.38
C ARG A 923 -16.09 29.71 18.02
N ILE A 924 -15.88 28.42 18.27
CA ILE A 924 -16.91 27.54 18.86
C ILE A 924 -17.26 27.96 20.29
N PHE A 925 -16.28 28.41 21.09
CA PHE A 925 -16.53 28.80 22.47
C PHE A 925 -17.31 30.10 22.58
N ARG A 926 -17.17 31.01 21.61
CA ARG A 926 -18.01 32.21 21.51
C ARG A 926 -19.49 31.85 21.35
N LEU A 927 -19.80 30.94 20.43
CA LEU A 927 -21.17 30.48 20.22
C LEU A 927 -21.72 29.79 21.46
N LEU A 928 -20.91 28.97 22.13
CA LEU A 928 -21.29 28.32 23.39
C LEU A 928 -21.51 29.34 24.52
N TRP A 929 -20.69 30.39 24.58
CA TRP A 929 -20.83 31.48 25.54
C TRP A 929 -22.11 32.26 25.32
N GLU A 930 -22.37 32.67 24.08
CA GLU A 930 -23.59 33.37 23.68
C GLU A 930 -24.83 32.48 23.92
N TYR A 931 -24.77 31.17 23.65
CA TYR A 931 -25.88 30.23 23.89
C TYR A 931 -26.15 29.92 25.37
N SER A 932 -25.13 29.95 26.23
CA SER A 932 -25.30 29.72 27.68
C SER A 932 -26.23 30.71 28.38
N HIS A 933 -26.54 31.84 27.72
CA HIS A 933 -27.53 32.81 28.18
C HIS A 933 -28.99 32.34 27.99
N THR A 934 -29.22 31.22 27.30
CA THR A 934 -30.56 30.64 27.09
C THR A 934 -30.86 29.41 27.98
N THR A 935 -29.86 28.93 28.73
CA THR A 935 -29.99 27.86 29.74
C THR A 935 -30.08 28.45 31.15
N ASP A 936 -30.79 27.80 32.08
CA ASP A 936 -31.07 28.28 33.46
C ASP A 936 -29.83 28.55 34.36
N ALA A 937 -28.61 28.34 33.86
CA ALA A 937 -27.36 28.63 34.58
C ALA A 937 -26.29 29.20 33.62
N PRO A 938 -26.17 30.53 33.47
CA PRO A 938 -25.16 31.14 32.61
C PRO A 938 -23.75 30.82 33.10
N ILE A 939 -22.78 30.75 32.18
CA ILE A 939 -21.38 30.37 32.49
C ILE A 939 -20.75 31.22 33.60
N LYS A 940 -21.21 32.46 33.79
CA LYS A 940 -20.74 33.36 34.85
C LYS A 940 -20.94 32.77 36.26
N ASP A 941 -21.98 31.96 36.44
CA ASP A 941 -22.34 31.32 37.70
C ASP A 941 -21.63 29.98 37.90
N TRP A 942 -20.68 29.62 37.03
CA TRP A 942 -19.97 28.36 37.15
C TRP A 942 -19.10 28.34 38.41
N ASP A 943 -19.27 27.30 39.24
CA ASP A 943 -18.44 27.04 40.41
C ASP A 943 -17.07 26.56 39.95
N SER A 944 -16.01 27.29 40.31
CA SER A 944 -14.61 26.92 40.04
C SER A 944 -14.24 25.51 40.54
N ARG A 945 -15.01 24.93 41.48
CA ARG A 945 -14.84 23.57 42.00
C ARG A 945 -15.60 22.51 41.22
N ALA A 946 -16.48 22.90 40.30
CA ALA A 946 -17.27 21.97 39.52
C ALA A 946 -16.40 21.24 38.50
N GLY A 947 -16.77 19.98 38.25
CA GLY A 947 -16.23 19.21 37.15
C GLY A 947 -17.00 19.39 35.85
N LEU A 948 -16.53 18.72 34.80
CA LEU A 948 -17.20 18.59 33.51
C LEU A 948 -17.72 17.16 33.36
N ARG A 949 -19.03 16.99 33.14
CA ARG A 949 -19.63 15.74 32.69
C ARG A 949 -19.91 15.86 31.19
N LEU A 950 -18.99 15.36 30.38
CA LEU A 950 -19.07 15.42 28.93
C LEU A 950 -19.91 14.25 28.39
N HIS A 951 -21.10 14.50 27.88
CA HIS A 951 -21.87 13.52 27.14
C HIS A 951 -21.41 13.48 25.68
N LEU A 952 -20.67 12.44 25.32
CA LEU A 952 -19.98 12.37 24.03
C LEU A 952 -20.75 11.48 23.03
N PHE A 953 -21.47 12.12 22.11
CA PHE A 953 -22.29 11.45 21.11
C PHE A 953 -21.45 10.90 19.96
N GLN A 954 -21.50 9.58 19.82
CA GLN A 954 -20.82 8.86 18.75
C GLN A 954 -21.65 8.92 17.46
N SER A 955 -21.61 10.07 16.80
CA SER A 955 -22.36 10.37 15.57
C SER A 955 -21.66 9.90 14.27
N THR A 956 -20.48 9.27 14.37
CA THR A 956 -19.65 8.92 13.23
C THR A 956 -19.29 7.45 13.17
N GLY A 957 -19.28 6.91 11.95
CA GLY A 957 -18.72 5.59 11.63
C GLY A 957 -17.22 5.62 11.33
N LEU A 958 -16.57 6.78 11.43
CA LEU A 958 -15.15 6.96 11.10
C LEU A 958 -14.27 6.46 12.25
N GLU A 959 -13.74 5.25 12.11
CA GLU A 959 -12.97 4.53 13.12
C GLU A 959 -11.80 5.36 13.69
N PRO A 960 -10.95 6.01 12.85
CA PRO A 960 -9.81 6.77 13.36
C PRO A 960 -10.21 7.98 14.20
N ALA A 961 -11.32 8.63 13.83
CA ALA A 961 -11.86 9.74 14.61
C ALA A 961 -12.26 9.28 16.02
N VAL A 962 -12.89 8.10 16.12
CA VAL A 962 -13.33 7.53 17.39
C VAL A 962 -12.12 7.13 18.24
N VAL A 963 -11.16 6.39 17.68
CA VAL A 963 -9.94 5.99 18.40
C VAL A 963 -9.19 7.21 18.92
N GLY A 964 -8.94 8.21 18.06
CA GLY A 964 -8.22 9.43 18.46
C GLY A 964 -8.94 10.22 19.54
N THR A 965 -10.27 10.34 19.43
CA THR A 965 -11.11 10.98 20.44
C THR A 965 -11.00 10.30 21.79
N TYR A 966 -11.18 8.99 21.85
CA TYR A 966 -11.14 8.27 23.13
C TYR A 966 -9.72 8.15 23.69
N ARG A 967 -8.68 8.16 22.85
CA ARG A 967 -7.30 8.29 23.31
C ARG A 967 -7.07 9.62 24.03
N ALA A 968 -7.61 10.73 23.49
CA ALA A 968 -7.54 12.04 24.14
C ALA A 968 -8.34 12.07 25.46
N VAL A 969 -9.51 11.44 25.48
CA VAL A 969 -10.32 11.30 26.69
C VAL A 969 -9.55 10.57 27.79
N VAL A 970 -8.90 9.45 27.49
CA VAL A 970 -8.14 8.69 28.51
C VAL A 970 -7.01 9.52 29.09
N GLU A 971 -6.24 10.21 28.24
CA GLU A 971 -5.14 11.09 28.69
C GLU A 971 -5.64 12.25 29.57
N LEU A 972 -6.78 12.84 29.22
CA LEU A 972 -7.41 13.89 30.02
C LEU A 972 -8.01 13.37 31.33
N LEU A 973 -8.55 12.14 31.34
CA LEU A 973 -9.04 11.51 32.56
C LEU A 973 -7.90 11.24 33.53
N GLN A 974 -6.72 10.83 33.05
CA GLN A 974 -5.52 10.71 33.89
C GLN A 974 -5.13 12.06 34.52
N LYS A 975 -5.15 13.13 33.71
CA LYS A 975 -4.77 14.48 34.15
C LYS A 975 -5.79 15.13 35.09
N HIS A 976 -7.08 14.94 34.83
CA HIS A 976 -8.19 15.65 35.51
C HIS A 976 -9.09 14.72 36.32
N ARG A 977 -8.49 13.74 36.99
CA ARG A 977 -9.20 12.77 37.84
C ARG A 977 -10.16 13.44 38.83
N GLY A 978 -11.40 12.97 38.85
CA GLY A 978 -12.45 13.49 39.74
C GLY A 978 -13.03 14.85 39.33
N LYS A 979 -12.50 15.49 38.28
CA LYS A 979 -13.01 16.74 37.69
C LYS A 979 -13.55 16.56 36.28
N LEU A 980 -13.27 15.44 35.62
CA LEU A 980 -13.80 15.09 34.31
C LEU A 980 -14.53 13.74 34.40
N VAL A 981 -15.75 13.69 33.89
CA VAL A 981 -16.50 12.47 33.64
C VAL A 981 -16.90 12.49 32.18
N VAL A 982 -16.66 11.39 31.45
CA VAL A 982 -17.06 11.27 30.06
C VAL A 982 -18.11 10.17 29.93
N VAL A 983 -19.27 10.49 29.36
CA VAL A 983 -20.37 9.54 29.17
C VAL A 983 -20.52 9.29 27.67
N PRO A 984 -20.01 8.17 27.13
CA PRO A 984 -20.26 7.81 25.74
C PRO A 984 -21.75 7.66 25.48
N ARG A 985 -22.26 8.36 24.47
CA ARG A 985 -23.65 8.27 24.02
C ARG A 985 -23.67 7.55 22.67
N ILE A 986 -24.18 6.31 22.68
CA ILE A 986 -24.16 5.41 21.53
C ILE A 986 -25.53 5.41 20.86
N TYR A 987 -25.55 5.64 19.56
CA TYR A 987 -26.78 5.60 18.78
C TYR A 987 -27.31 4.17 18.67
N ARG A 988 -28.53 3.94 19.14
CA ARG A 988 -29.30 2.73 18.83
C ARG A 988 -30.51 3.14 18.03
N ARG A 989 -30.64 2.57 16.82
CA ARG A 989 -31.85 2.77 16.04
C ARG A 989 -33.01 2.06 16.74
N ASP A 990 -33.92 2.86 17.28
CA ASP A 990 -35.23 2.41 17.74
C ASP A 990 -36.27 2.88 16.71
N ASP A 991 -36.88 1.94 16.00
CA ASP A 991 -37.84 2.24 14.94
C ASP A 991 -39.11 2.93 15.49
N LYS A 992 -39.48 2.71 16.75
CA LYS A 992 -40.62 3.40 17.38
C LYS A 992 -40.28 4.86 17.68
N LEU A 993 -39.08 5.13 18.19
CA LEU A 993 -38.63 6.50 18.42
C LEU A 993 -38.42 7.24 17.10
N MET A 994 -37.95 6.56 16.04
CA MET A 994 -37.88 7.14 14.70
C MET A 994 -39.25 7.52 14.14
N GLN A 995 -40.23 6.62 14.25
CA GLN A 995 -41.61 6.93 13.85
C GLN A 995 -42.16 8.12 14.66
N LYS A 996 -41.94 8.13 15.98
CA LYS A 996 -42.33 9.25 16.83
C LYS A 996 -41.66 10.55 16.37
N PHE A 997 -40.35 10.53 16.11
CA PHE A 997 -39.60 11.68 15.62
C PHE A 997 -40.14 12.22 14.29
N GLU A 998 -40.50 11.33 13.35
CA GLU A 998 -41.10 11.70 12.06
C GLU A 998 -42.48 12.33 12.20
N THR A 999 -43.23 12.00 13.26
CA THR A 999 -44.56 12.59 13.54
C THR A 999 -44.50 13.90 14.32
N VAL A 1000 -43.40 14.21 15.01
CA VAL A 1000 -43.27 15.46 15.77
C VAL A 1000 -43.01 16.63 14.80
N SER A 1001 -43.78 17.71 14.97
CA SER A 1001 -43.64 18.92 14.18
C SER A 1001 -42.18 19.42 14.16
N PRO A 1002 -41.63 19.80 12.99
CA PRO A 1002 -40.30 20.40 12.92
C PRO A 1002 -40.11 21.65 13.78
N LEU A 1003 -41.21 22.33 14.14
CA LEU A 1003 -41.22 23.52 15.00
C LEU A 1003 -41.13 23.20 16.50
N ASN A 1004 -41.42 21.95 16.90
CA ASN A 1004 -41.27 21.53 18.30
C ASN A 1004 -39.87 20.96 18.53
N GLU A 1005 -38.87 21.85 18.54
CA GLU A 1005 -37.47 21.47 18.66
C GLU A 1005 -37.20 20.74 19.98
N ALA A 1006 -37.77 21.18 21.10
CA ALA A 1006 -37.59 20.57 22.42
C ALA A 1006 -37.98 19.08 22.45
N GLU A 1007 -39.17 18.72 21.93
CA GLU A 1007 -39.60 17.32 21.89
C GLU A 1007 -38.75 16.50 20.90
N ARG A 1008 -38.32 17.09 19.78
CA ARG A 1008 -37.39 16.43 18.85
C ARG A 1008 -36.03 16.15 19.50
N ARG A 1009 -35.46 17.12 20.23
CA ARG A 1009 -34.22 16.94 21.00
C ARG A 1009 -34.37 15.85 22.04
N ARG A 1010 -35.50 15.82 22.76
CA ARG A 1010 -35.82 14.79 23.75
C ARG A 1010 -35.86 13.40 23.11
N ILE A 1011 -36.62 13.22 22.03
CA ILE A 1011 -36.74 11.92 21.35
C ILE A 1011 -35.38 11.44 20.84
N ILE A 1012 -34.58 12.32 20.25
CA ILE A 1012 -33.25 11.94 19.78
C ILE A 1012 -32.35 11.58 20.97
N SER A 1013 -32.37 12.34 22.05
CA SER A 1013 -31.62 12.00 23.27
C SER A 1013 -31.99 10.61 23.79
N GLU A 1014 -33.28 10.23 23.73
CA GLU A 1014 -33.77 8.89 24.08
C GLU A 1014 -33.26 7.80 23.11
N MET A 1015 -32.95 8.12 21.85
CA MET A 1015 -32.32 7.19 20.89
C MET A 1015 -30.82 6.96 21.14
N TYR A 1016 -30.17 7.87 21.87
CA TYR A 1016 -28.78 7.73 22.26
C TYR A 1016 -28.70 7.21 23.70
N HIS A 1017 -28.50 5.90 23.80
CA HIS A 1017 -28.32 5.29 25.11
C HIS A 1017 -26.98 5.71 25.71
N SER A 1018 -27.00 6.01 27.01
CA SER A 1018 -25.77 6.11 27.79
C SER A 1018 -25.11 4.75 27.79
N ALA A 1019 -23.89 4.67 27.25
CA ALA A 1019 -22.97 3.64 27.71
C ALA A 1019 -22.61 3.94 29.17
N GLN A 1020 -21.94 3.00 29.82
CA GLN A 1020 -21.42 3.23 31.16
C GLN A 1020 -20.46 4.45 31.16
N GLU A 1021 -20.39 5.20 32.28
CA GLU A 1021 -19.57 6.42 32.41
C GLU A 1021 -18.07 6.13 32.57
N TRP A 1022 -17.21 6.86 31.86
CA TRP A 1022 -15.76 6.82 32.01
C TRP A 1022 -15.38 7.92 33.01
N ILE A 1023 -14.90 7.51 34.18
CA ILE A 1023 -14.65 8.37 35.35
C ILE A 1023 -13.16 8.37 35.65
#